data_AF-A0A255EJ96-F1
#
_entry.id   AF-A0A255EJ96-F1
#
_cell.length_a   1.000
_cell.length_b   1.000
_cell.length_c   1.000
_cell.angle_alpha   90.00
_cell.angle_beta   90.00
_cell.angle_gamma   90.00
#
_symmetry.space_group_name_H-M   'P 1'
#
loop_
_entity.id
_entity.type
_entity.pdbx_description
1 polymer ?
#
loop_
_entity_poly.entity_id
_entity_poly.type
_entity_poly.pdbx_seq_one_letter_code
_entity_poly.pdbx_strand_id
1 'polypeptide(L)'
;MAGNHESYGNKELNDLLSTERNVIFNSHVNQPKNGVVGESNYSYDRGDIHVSVLNSNYSLAEQIAWLVQDVRATDKPWKVVTGHFSYYGGSHADDAGMLAARNVVSQTLEQLGVQLYLGGHDHVYKRSTIAGGELVPAEGATVTGGTTYVTLGSAGPKFYENQAFWWDDVVDDRDIQMGSVLEVTEQGLQLSTYTIDGDVVDEFTIAPVEGDWRVSSLDMTATEIKGFGVLSHPGARDSITVTVATYDHDQTTLLGSRTVEVDLDHRGTEQYVALDQALPASPQNAVKVFVWDSPATAVPLTPAWLVRAGFTGGGTAEDPFQIRTWQDIEAISDAPGAHYQLMNDLELDDTPRTPIGAQVPFTGVFDGAGHIIKGFVPNPDQGVGLFSSNGGTIRNLAVVDADIESSRGTAGILVDHNTGTVERSWTSGRIVGQSRVGGLVGDNEGVVRDSYSTADVRSLNTEAGGVVAVALGGSLTERVYATGNVTSDVRNVGGVVGYGYNETEINDSLSLNKSVTAPQWAHPVLGRVLSGNVATLTGLYAWQDGFVATSALNEEPSTSNLYGAPVAAADLEGAGFYADTLGWDMEQVWQYDEELGRPVLRVVSENAATGGPELPVNEDGKIEIATPADLALVTRHPEADFVLTADLDLSGVDDFQSLGGSVPFRGEFDGAGHTISNLTSTTGGLINLNLGYVHDLGIVDATVSRDGSNAGLVVNHNHGVIERVYGTGTVTAASRVGGLVGESTGELRDAYAVVDVSTPGTEAGGVLGLGMPGSTTERIYGAGTVRSETRNVGGVVGYGYTGTTISDSMALTSSVTAPDWAHRFLGRVLSGNTATLANNWGIETAVVEVPTQTTDPSPTNLMGGTATVRQARDPQFWTETLGWDLEQVWQWHDDAGRPILRSVPEEYTGEPVPPVERPDLPRDTDGAYLIGSPADLAVINEFPDEDYRLSADLDLSGESVRIAPAAGFSGDFDGAGHQITGYSSTAGGLFSLNTGTVHDVALVDASVTNTKANVGLLVDTNRGTVERSWSSGSISGGSTVGGLVGYSYGIVRDSYSTASVKATAGRQAGGLIGITGRGSATERVYAAGEVEVVGNMNAGGVSGYSYATTTIDAAVALNPSVKASSYGNRVVARVLAGEEATLSNLYALDSVAADATTVEPDASDIGGATVTREELGELLPGLGWDFSEVWQWDADLQRPTLSDTPEEQA
;
A
#
# COMPACT_ATOMS: atom_id res chain seq x y z
N MET A 1 3.31 -51.36 10.13
CA MET A 1 2.97 -50.37 11.18
C MET A 1 1.56 -49.88 10.91
N ALA A 2 0.76 -49.65 11.95
CA ALA A 2 -0.55 -49.02 11.78
C ALA A 2 -0.35 -47.52 11.48
N GLY A 3 -1.02 -47.00 10.45
CA GLY A 3 -1.01 -45.58 10.11
C GLY A 3 -2.42 -44.99 10.13
N ASN A 4 -2.50 -43.69 9.84
CA ASN A 4 -3.78 -42.99 9.65
C ASN A 4 -4.25 -42.98 8.18
N HIS A 5 -3.44 -43.51 7.26
CA HIS A 5 -3.72 -43.45 5.82
C HIS A 5 -4.94 -44.30 5.40
N GLU A 6 -5.19 -45.39 6.13
CA GLU A 6 -6.26 -46.34 5.86
C GLU A 6 -7.64 -45.82 6.30
N SER A 7 -7.70 -44.79 7.14
CA SER A 7 -8.94 -44.26 7.73
C SER A 7 -9.29 -42.82 7.33
N TYR A 8 -8.43 -42.10 6.58
CA TYR A 8 -8.66 -40.70 6.15
C TYR A 8 -10.05 -40.42 5.56
N GLY A 9 -10.61 -41.36 4.78
CA GLY A 9 -11.90 -41.20 4.13
C GLY A 9 -13.12 -41.41 5.03
N ASN A 10 -12.94 -41.88 6.28
CA ASN A 10 -14.03 -42.20 7.18
C ASN A 10 -13.87 -41.49 8.54
N LYS A 11 -14.59 -40.37 8.70
CA LYS A 11 -14.54 -39.52 9.90
C LYS A 11 -14.92 -40.24 11.20
N GLU A 12 -15.80 -41.25 11.15
CA GLU A 12 -16.21 -42.02 12.34
C GLU A 12 -15.07 -42.91 12.88
N LEU A 13 -14.21 -43.40 11.98
CA LEU A 13 -13.05 -44.21 12.35
C LEU A 13 -11.80 -43.36 12.62
N ASN A 14 -11.72 -42.15 12.05
CA ASN A 14 -10.59 -41.24 12.22
C ASN A 14 -10.75 -40.28 13.43
N ASP A 15 -11.90 -40.28 14.11
CA ASP A 15 -12.12 -39.52 15.35
C ASP A 15 -11.11 -39.95 16.45
N LEU A 16 -10.58 -38.96 17.19
CA LEU A 16 -9.67 -39.14 18.33
C LEU A 16 -10.29 -40.00 19.44
N LEU A 17 -11.62 -40.05 19.55
CA LEU A 17 -12.35 -40.81 20.56
C LEU A 17 -12.82 -42.20 20.07
N SER A 18 -12.53 -42.56 18.82
CA SER A 18 -13.02 -43.82 18.24
C SER A 18 -12.27 -45.03 18.79
N THR A 19 -12.97 -45.94 19.45
CA THR A 19 -12.41 -47.23 19.92
C THR A 19 -12.09 -48.20 18.78
N GLU A 20 -12.50 -47.88 17.54
CA GLU A 20 -12.34 -48.73 16.35
C GLU A 20 -11.25 -48.21 15.38
N ARG A 21 -10.44 -47.23 15.78
CA ARG A 21 -9.51 -46.49 14.91
C ARG A 21 -8.58 -47.36 14.04
N ASN A 22 -8.17 -48.54 14.53
CA ASN A 22 -7.30 -49.47 13.78
C ASN A 22 -8.04 -50.66 13.16
N VAL A 23 -9.38 -50.69 13.16
CA VAL A 23 -10.15 -51.87 12.72
C VAL A 23 -9.83 -52.24 11.27
N ILE A 24 -9.60 -51.24 10.41
CA ILE A 24 -9.21 -51.44 9.01
C ILE A 24 -7.83 -52.10 8.96
N PHE A 25 -6.82 -51.56 9.65
CA PHE A 25 -5.48 -52.15 9.69
C PHE A 25 -5.49 -53.60 10.24
N ASN A 26 -6.12 -53.81 11.39
CA ASN A 26 -6.19 -55.11 12.05
C ASN A 26 -6.97 -56.17 11.24
N SER A 27 -7.85 -55.75 10.33
CA SER A 27 -8.58 -56.69 9.46
C SER A 27 -7.72 -57.34 8.36
N HIS A 28 -6.56 -56.74 8.02
CA HIS A 28 -5.70 -57.20 6.94
C HIS A 28 -4.55 -58.11 7.38
N VAL A 29 -4.14 -58.03 8.65
CA VAL A 29 -2.94 -58.70 9.17
C VAL A 29 -3.18 -59.26 10.57
N ASN A 30 -2.58 -60.41 10.91
CA ASN A 30 -2.69 -61.05 12.24
C ASN A 30 -1.35 -60.92 12.99
N GLN A 31 -1.15 -59.79 13.66
CA GLN A 31 0.10 -59.44 14.35
C GLN A 31 0.17 -60.02 15.77
N PRO A 32 1.35 -60.06 16.42
CA PRO A 32 1.47 -60.44 17.82
C PRO A 32 0.61 -59.55 18.74
N LYS A 33 0.13 -60.12 19.85
CA LYS A 33 -0.80 -59.49 20.81
C LYS A 33 -0.12 -59.22 22.16
N ASN A 34 1.13 -58.79 22.13
CA ASN A 34 1.95 -58.53 23.31
C ASN A 34 2.10 -57.03 23.62
N GLY A 35 1.44 -56.15 22.85
CA GLY A 35 1.33 -54.71 23.12
C GLY A 35 0.14 -54.30 24.00
N VAL A 36 -0.03 -52.99 24.16
CA VAL A 36 -1.04 -52.36 25.04
C VAL A 36 -2.18 -51.68 24.27
N VAL A 37 -2.01 -51.46 22.96
CA VAL A 37 -2.97 -50.86 22.02
C VAL A 37 -3.39 -51.89 20.95
N GLY A 38 -3.96 -53.01 21.41
CA GLY A 38 -4.44 -54.09 20.53
C GLY A 38 -3.33 -54.70 19.66
N GLU A 39 -3.63 -55.02 18.40
CA GLU A 39 -2.69 -55.59 17.41
C GLU A 39 -1.84 -54.53 16.68
N SER A 40 -1.87 -53.27 17.15
CA SER A 40 -1.24 -52.15 16.46
C SER A 40 0.10 -51.69 17.03
N ASN A 41 0.43 -52.14 18.25
CA ASN A 41 1.77 -52.10 18.81
C ASN A 41 2.12 -53.51 19.33
N TYR A 42 3.34 -53.96 19.09
CA TYR A 42 3.76 -55.34 19.38
C TYR A 42 5.28 -55.49 19.23
N SER A 43 5.84 -56.60 19.70
CA SER A 43 7.27 -56.90 19.52
C SER A 43 7.51 -58.34 19.08
N TYR A 44 8.66 -58.60 18.46
CA TYR A 44 9.10 -59.93 18.04
C TYR A 44 10.62 -60.01 17.87
N ASP A 45 11.15 -61.23 17.91
CA ASP A 45 12.57 -61.50 17.66
C ASP A 45 12.80 -62.00 16.23
N ARG A 46 13.91 -61.56 15.63
CA ARG A 46 14.41 -62.07 14.35
C ARG A 46 15.94 -62.25 14.42
N GLY A 47 16.37 -63.48 14.69
CA GLY A 47 17.80 -63.77 14.88
C GLY A 47 18.32 -63.10 16.15
N ASP A 48 19.32 -62.22 15.97
CA ASP A 48 19.95 -61.44 17.03
C ASP A 48 19.33 -60.04 17.21
N ILE A 49 18.23 -59.76 16.51
CA ILE A 49 17.49 -58.49 16.59
C ILE A 49 16.17 -58.70 17.36
N HIS A 50 15.93 -57.84 18.34
CA HIS A 50 14.61 -57.61 18.94
C HIS A 50 13.97 -56.38 18.29
N VAL A 51 12.74 -56.53 17.78
CA VAL A 51 12.01 -55.45 17.10
C VAL A 51 10.76 -55.09 17.89
N SER A 52 10.64 -53.83 18.29
CA SER A 52 9.44 -53.28 18.94
C SER A 52 8.73 -52.30 18.00
N VAL A 53 7.45 -52.51 17.76
CA VAL A 53 6.61 -51.74 16.84
C VAL A 53 5.67 -50.84 17.65
N LEU A 54 5.79 -49.53 17.45
CA LEU A 54 4.90 -48.51 17.99
C LEU A 54 3.82 -48.15 16.97
N ASN A 55 2.61 -47.89 17.45
CA ASN A 55 1.55 -47.25 16.67
C ASN A 55 1.87 -45.75 16.49
N SER A 56 2.30 -45.07 17.56
CA SER A 56 2.66 -43.64 17.62
C SER A 56 1.61 -42.60 17.16
N ASN A 57 0.46 -42.99 16.62
CA ASN A 57 -0.60 -42.03 16.23
C ASN A 57 -1.43 -41.51 17.42
N TYR A 58 -1.45 -42.25 18.52
CA TYR A 58 -2.18 -41.94 19.75
C TYR A 58 -1.68 -42.84 20.88
N SER A 59 -2.09 -42.60 22.13
CA SER A 59 -1.71 -43.43 23.29
C SER A 59 -0.19 -43.64 23.42
N LEU A 60 0.59 -42.60 23.10
CA LEU A 60 2.05 -42.70 23.08
C LEU A 60 2.60 -42.99 24.49
N ALA A 61 2.05 -42.34 25.52
CA ALA A 61 2.49 -42.55 26.90
C ALA A 61 2.35 -44.01 27.36
N GLU A 62 1.21 -44.67 27.07
CA GLU A 62 1.02 -46.08 27.41
C GLU A 62 1.98 -46.99 26.62
N GLN A 63 2.22 -46.67 25.35
CA GLN A 63 3.14 -47.42 24.50
C GLN A 63 4.60 -47.27 24.94
N ILE A 64 5.00 -46.09 25.40
CA ILE A 64 6.35 -45.85 25.94
C ILE A 64 6.55 -46.63 27.24
N ALA A 65 5.57 -46.63 28.14
CA ALA A 65 5.62 -47.45 29.35
C ALA A 65 5.72 -48.96 29.04
N TRP A 66 5.02 -49.41 28.00
CA TRP A 66 5.14 -50.77 27.49
C TRP A 66 6.53 -51.06 26.88
N LEU A 67 7.04 -50.16 26.04
CA LEU A 67 8.33 -50.30 25.37
C LEU A 67 9.48 -50.48 26.38
N VAL A 68 9.44 -49.72 27.48
CA VAL A 68 10.41 -49.86 28.58
C VAL A 68 10.40 -51.28 29.14
N GLN A 69 9.23 -51.88 29.34
CA GLN A 69 9.12 -53.25 29.85
C GLN A 69 9.56 -54.29 28.82
N ASP A 70 9.15 -54.11 27.56
CA ASP A 70 9.46 -54.99 26.44
C ASP A 70 10.97 -55.08 26.19
N VAL A 71 11.64 -53.94 26.06
CA VAL A 71 13.07 -53.89 25.79
C VAL A 71 13.89 -54.40 26.98
N ARG A 72 13.51 -54.06 28.22
CA ARG A 72 14.21 -54.59 29.42
C ARG A 72 14.16 -56.12 29.51
N ALA A 73 13.11 -56.74 28.98
CA ALA A 73 12.88 -58.18 29.04
C ALA A 73 13.70 -58.99 28.01
N THR A 74 14.26 -58.35 26.98
CA THR A 74 15.04 -59.04 25.94
C THR A 74 16.53 -59.18 26.30
N ASP A 75 17.14 -60.27 25.84
CA ASP A 75 18.59 -60.53 25.91
C ASP A 75 19.28 -60.37 24.54
N LYS A 76 18.54 -59.92 23.52
CA LYS A 76 19.07 -59.73 22.18
C LYS A 76 20.06 -58.55 22.14
N PRO A 77 21.19 -58.70 21.43
CA PRO A 77 22.19 -57.65 21.36
C PRO A 77 21.68 -56.40 20.63
N TRP A 78 20.89 -56.57 19.56
CA TRP A 78 20.38 -55.47 18.73
C TRP A 78 18.91 -55.18 19.01
N LYS A 79 18.59 -53.93 19.33
CA LYS A 79 17.23 -53.45 19.56
C LYS A 79 16.87 -52.43 18.50
N VAL A 80 15.77 -52.69 17.80
CA VAL A 80 15.23 -51.85 16.74
C VAL A 80 13.81 -51.46 17.11
N VAL A 81 13.54 -50.16 17.15
CA VAL A 81 12.19 -49.64 17.34
C VAL A 81 11.68 -49.12 16.00
N THR A 82 10.41 -49.33 15.71
CA THR A 82 9.78 -48.78 14.51
C THR A 82 8.46 -48.11 14.86
N GLY A 83 8.19 -46.96 14.27
CA GLY A 83 6.97 -46.19 14.54
C GLY A 83 6.44 -45.49 13.29
N HIS A 84 5.17 -45.11 13.35
CA HIS A 84 4.49 -44.44 12.24
C HIS A 84 5.18 -43.12 11.88
N PHE A 85 5.41 -42.26 12.89
CA PHE A 85 6.04 -40.97 12.69
C PHE A 85 7.57 -41.04 12.70
N SER A 86 8.17 -40.18 11.90
CA SER A 86 9.59 -39.88 11.96
C SER A 86 9.87 -38.70 12.89
N TYR A 87 10.39 -38.99 14.08
CA TYR A 87 10.67 -37.92 15.04
C TYR A 87 11.77 -36.96 14.56
N TYR A 88 12.77 -37.46 13.84
CA TYR A 88 13.81 -36.65 13.15
C TYR A 88 13.61 -36.72 11.63
N GLY A 89 12.37 -36.44 11.20
CA GLY A 89 11.93 -36.57 9.81
C GLY A 89 12.02 -35.28 8.98
N GLY A 90 11.06 -35.15 8.06
CA GLY A 90 10.88 -34.02 7.15
C GLY A 90 9.60 -33.24 7.48
N SER A 91 8.67 -33.17 6.53
CA SER A 91 7.50 -32.27 6.54
C SER A 91 6.58 -32.33 7.76
N HIS A 92 6.66 -33.33 8.63
CA HIS A 92 5.83 -33.47 9.82
C HIS A 92 6.62 -33.34 11.14
N ALA A 93 7.90 -32.96 11.05
CA ALA A 93 8.77 -32.88 12.22
C ALA A 93 8.42 -31.71 13.16
N ASP A 94 7.60 -30.75 12.74
CA ASP A 94 7.13 -29.59 13.48
C ASP A 94 5.62 -29.58 13.75
N ASP A 95 4.91 -30.65 13.39
CA ASP A 95 3.49 -30.83 13.70
C ASP A 95 3.21 -30.66 15.20
N ALA A 96 2.03 -30.14 15.55
CA ALA A 96 1.65 -29.88 16.94
C ALA A 96 1.83 -31.13 17.82
N GLY A 97 2.60 -31.00 18.90
CA GLY A 97 2.93 -32.09 19.82
C GLY A 97 4.13 -32.96 19.41
N MET A 98 4.68 -32.81 18.21
CA MET A 98 5.82 -33.61 17.72
C MET A 98 7.10 -33.36 18.53
N LEU A 99 7.35 -32.13 18.97
CA LEU A 99 8.51 -31.80 19.82
C LEU A 99 8.49 -32.59 21.14
N ALA A 100 7.36 -32.58 21.83
CA ALA A 100 7.18 -33.33 23.09
C ALA A 100 7.34 -34.84 22.84
N ALA A 101 6.73 -35.36 21.77
CA ALA A 101 6.82 -36.76 21.40
C ALA A 101 8.27 -37.18 21.04
N ARG A 102 9.00 -36.37 20.27
CA ARG A 102 10.42 -36.56 19.94
C ARG A 102 11.27 -36.67 21.20
N ASN A 103 11.11 -35.73 22.14
CA ASN A 103 11.92 -35.73 23.36
C ASN A 103 11.64 -36.97 24.21
N VAL A 104 10.37 -37.34 24.40
CA VAL A 104 10.01 -38.55 25.15
C VAL A 104 10.55 -39.81 24.47
N VAL A 105 10.39 -39.93 23.15
CA VAL A 105 10.89 -41.11 22.42
C VAL A 105 12.41 -41.15 22.46
N SER A 106 13.11 -40.06 22.16
CA SER A 106 14.57 -40.01 22.18
C SER A 106 15.17 -40.37 23.51
N GLN A 107 14.68 -39.76 24.59
CA GLN A 107 15.16 -40.08 25.93
C GLN A 107 14.89 -41.54 26.28
N THR A 108 13.73 -42.08 25.90
CA THR A 108 13.39 -43.48 26.15
C THR A 108 14.29 -44.44 25.36
N LEU A 109 14.54 -44.18 24.08
CA LEU A 109 15.39 -45.05 23.25
C LEU A 109 16.84 -45.04 23.74
N GLU A 110 17.35 -43.85 24.10
CA GLU A 110 18.68 -43.69 24.65
C GLU A 110 18.82 -44.35 26.04
N GLN A 111 17.81 -44.21 26.89
CA GLN A 111 17.70 -44.87 28.18
C GLN A 111 17.81 -46.40 28.04
N LEU A 112 17.08 -46.97 27.09
CA LEU A 112 16.96 -48.41 26.90
C LEU A 112 18.13 -49.03 26.13
N GLY A 113 19.02 -48.21 25.57
CA GLY A 113 20.09 -48.66 24.70
C GLY A 113 19.56 -49.21 23.38
N VAL A 114 18.61 -48.51 22.74
CA VAL A 114 18.10 -48.85 21.40
C VAL A 114 19.04 -48.28 20.35
N GLN A 115 19.47 -49.10 19.41
CA GLN A 115 20.45 -48.70 18.39
C GLN A 115 19.80 -48.02 17.18
N LEU A 116 18.62 -48.47 16.77
CA LEU A 116 17.99 -48.03 15.52
C LEU A 116 16.50 -47.76 15.72
N TYR A 117 16.05 -46.59 15.26
CA TYR A 117 14.65 -46.22 15.10
C TYR A 117 14.31 -46.10 13.62
N LEU A 118 13.26 -46.78 13.17
CA LEU A 118 12.74 -46.72 11.80
C LEU A 118 11.39 -46.01 11.77
N GLY A 119 11.37 -44.82 11.19
CA GLY A 119 10.19 -43.97 11.04
C GLY A 119 9.61 -43.97 9.61
N GLY A 120 8.31 -43.70 9.52
CA GLY A 120 7.58 -43.51 8.27
C GLY A 120 6.94 -42.12 8.18
N HIS A 121 5.73 -42.07 7.59
CA HIS A 121 4.87 -40.88 7.44
C HIS A 121 5.40 -39.74 6.54
N ASP A 122 6.71 -39.51 6.48
CA ASP A 122 7.30 -38.30 5.88
C ASP A 122 7.74 -38.45 4.43
N HIS A 123 7.74 -39.67 3.89
CA HIS A 123 7.94 -39.96 2.46
C HIS A 123 9.25 -39.43 1.83
N VAL A 124 10.23 -39.00 2.65
CA VAL A 124 11.59 -38.58 2.29
C VAL A 124 12.60 -39.49 2.99
N TYR A 125 13.75 -39.78 2.38
CA TYR A 125 14.79 -40.54 3.08
C TYR A 125 15.66 -39.61 3.92
N LYS A 126 15.80 -39.92 5.21
CA LYS A 126 16.67 -39.18 6.13
C LYS A 126 17.31 -40.11 7.14
N ARG A 127 18.55 -39.80 7.52
CA ARG A 127 19.23 -40.44 8.64
C ARG A 127 19.88 -39.40 9.54
N SER A 128 19.77 -39.64 10.84
CA SER A 128 20.38 -38.85 11.91
C SER A 128 20.79 -39.76 13.06
N THR A 129 21.90 -39.50 13.73
CA THR A 129 22.25 -40.20 14.98
C THR A 129 22.22 -39.21 16.12
N ILE A 130 21.45 -39.49 17.16
CA ILE A 130 21.21 -38.56 18.26
C ILE A 130 21.72 -39.15 19.57
N ALA A 131 22.49 -38.36 20.32
CA ALA A 131 22.95 -38.69 21.66
C ALA A 131 22.87 -37.45 22.56
N GLY A 132 22.24 -37.56 23.73
CA GLY A 132 22.10 -36.42 24.64
C GLY A 132 21.27 -35.27 24.08
N GLY A 133 20.41 -35.54 23.09
CA GLY A 133 19.63 -34.53 22.37
C GLY A 133 20.39 -33.78 21.29
N GLU A 134 21.65 -34.15 21.00
CA GLU A 134 22.50 -33.50 20.00
C GLU A 134 22.78 -34.44 18.82
N LEU A 135 23.06 -33.84 17.65
CA LEU A 135 23.45 -34.59 16.46
C LEU A 135 24.87 -35.11 16.62
N VAL A 136 25.05 -36.41 16.37
CA VAL A 136 26.35 -37.05 16.22
C VAL A 136 26.56 -37.32 14.73
N PRO A 137 27.36 -36.51 14.02
CA PRO A 137 27.60 -36.69 12.59
C PRO A 137 28.25 -38.05 12.33
N ALA A 138 27.87 -38.73 11.25
CA ALA A 138 28.48 -40.01 10.91
C ALA A 138 29.94 -39.82 10.42
N GLU A 139 30.90 -40.55 11.01
CA GLU A 139 32.26 -40.66 10.49
C GLU A 139 32.35 -41.77 9.43
N GLY A 140 31.91 -41.46 8.20
CA GLY A 140 31.88 -42.42 7.10
C GLY A 140 30.76 -43.45 7.23
N ALA A 141 31.03 -44.71 6.91
CA ALA A 141 30.01 -45.77 6.88
C ALA A 141 29.74 -46.43 8.25
N THR A 142 30.42 -46.00 9.31
CA THR A 142 30.27 -46.58 10.65
C THR A 142 29.70 -45.55 11.62
N VAL A 143 28.66 -45.94 12.35
CA VAL A 143 28.02 -45.12 13.39
C VAL A 143 28.34 -45.71 14.76
N THR A 144 28.74 -44.86 15.71
CA THR A 144 29.05 -45.23 17.09
C THR A 144 28.39 -44.28 18.08
N GLY A 145 27.69 -44.83 19.07
CA GLY A 145 27.04 -44.05 20.13
C GLY A 145 25.70 -43.43 19.71
N GLY A 146 24.80 -43.25 20.67
CA GLY A 146 23.44 -42.73 20.43
C GLY A 146 22.48 -43.72 19.76
N THR A 147 21.29 -43.22 19.41
CA THR A 147 20.29 -43.94 18.62
C THR A 147 20.28 -43.37 17.21
N THR A 148 20.39 -44.23 16.19
CA THR A 148 20.24 -43.83 14.80
C THR A 148 18.77 -43.84 14.41
N TYR A 149 18.27 -42.73 13.88
CA TYR A 149 16.93 -42.54 13.35
C TYR A 149 16.99 -42.57 11.84
N VAL A 150 16.15 -43.39 11.21
CA VAL A 150 16.03 -43.46 9.75
C VAL A 150 14.57 -43.27 9.36
N THR A 151 14.31 -42.26 8.54
CA THR A 151 13.06 -42.14 7.78
C THR A 151 13.21 -42.92 6.50
N LEU A 152 12.38 -43.94 6.30
CA LEU A 152 12.59 -44.97 5.28
C LEU A 152 12.24 -44.56 3.82
N GLY A 153 11.90 -43.29 3.57
CA GLY A 153 11.42 -42.84 2.26
C GLY A 153 10.02 -43.37 1.93
N SER A 154 9.65 -43.33 0.64
CA SER A 154 8.34 -43.77 0.16
C SER A 154 8.41 -45.11 -0.57
N ALA A 155 7.55 -46.06 -0.20
CA ALA A 155 7.33 -47.28 -0.98
C ALA A 155 6.29 -47.09 -2.10
N GLY A 156 5.57 -45.95 -2.12
CA GLY A 156 4.50 -45.63 -3.05
C GLY A 156 4.76 -44.36 -3.87
N PRO A 157 3.81 -43.89 -4.70
CA PRO A 157 4.01 -42.74 -5.59
C PRO A 157 3.73 -41.38 -4.93
N LYS A 158 3.61 -41.32 -3.60
CA LYS A 158 3.40 -40.08 -2.84
C LYS A 158 4.74 -39.65 -2.26
N PHE A 159 5.08 -38.38 -2.40
CA PHE A 159 6.31 -37.77 -1.88
C PHE A 159 5.97 -36.42 -1.24
N TYR A 160 6.81 -35.98 -0.32
CA TYR A 160 6.71 -34.68 0.33
C TYR A 160 7.98 -33.88 0.08
N GLU A 161 7.85 -32.56 0.11
CA GLU A 161 9.01 -31.69 0.03
C GLU A 161 9.91 -31.87 1.26
N ASN A 162 11.21 -31.89 1.01
CA ASN A 162 12.18 -31.93 2.09
C ASN A 162 12.24 -30.59 2.82
N GLN A 163 12.16 -30.61 4.14
CA GLN A 163 12.42 -29.46 5.00
C GLN A 163 13.76 -29.67 5.71
N ALA A 164 14.60 -28.64 5.72
CA ALA A 164 15.93 -28.70 6.33
C ALA A 164 15.84 -28.52 7.84
N PHE A 165 16.53 -29.39 8.59
CA PHE A 165 16.61 -29.31 10.04
C PHE A 165 18.04 -29.49 10.55
N TRP A 166 18.32 -29.03 11.77
CA TRP A 166 19.66 -29.09 12.36
C TRP A 166 20.16 -30.53 12.58
N TRP A 167 19.26 -31.51 12.58
CA TRP A 167 19.58 -32.93 12.75
C TRP A 167 19.84 -33.67 11.43
N ASP A 168 19.76 -33.00 10.26
CA ASP A 168 19.96 -33.66 8.97
C ASP A 168 21.44 -34.05 8.77
N ASP A 169 21.76 -35.35 8.92
CA ASP A 169 23.11 -35.91 8.64
C ASP A 169 23.19 -36.47 7.22
N VAL A 170 22.22 -37.32 6.82
CA VAL A 170 22.06 -37.78 5.44
C VAL A 170 20.62 -37.58 4.97
N VAL A 171 20.46 -37.01 3.78
CA VAL A 171 19.17 -36.73 3.15
C VAL A 171 19.20 -37.18 1.70
N ASP A 172 18.13 -37.87 1.27
CA ASP A 172 17.83 -38.11 -0.14
C ASP A 172 16.36 -37.76 -0.40
N ASP A 173 16.15 -36.68 -1.15
CA ASP A 173 14.86 -36.07 -1.44
C ASP A 173 14.38 -36.35 -2.87
N ARG A 174 14.94 -37.35 -3.53
CA ARG A 174 14.44 -37.78 -4.84
C ARG A 174 13.05 -38.38 -4.69
N ASP A 175 12.13 -37.93 -5.56
CA ASP A 175 10.78 -38.50 -5.73
C ASP A 175 10.81 -39.89 -6.40
N ILE A 176 11.50 -40.84 -5.77
CA ILE A 176 11.68 -42.21 -6.24
C ILE A 176 11.35 -43.20 -5.12
N GLN A 177 10.71 -44.32 -5.47
CA GLN A 177 10.41 -45.34 -4.46
C GLN A 177 11.68 -45.99 -3.93
N MET A 178 11.68 -46.31 -2.65
CA MET A 178 12.85 -46.88 -1.96
C MET A 178 12.50 -48.13 -1.15
N GLY A 179 13.50 -48.95 -0.89
CA GLY A 179 13.43 -50.12 -0.02
C GLY A 179 14.73 -50.33 0.73
N SER A 180 14.65 -50.83 1.97
CA SER A 180 15.82 -51.03 2.83
C SER A 180 15.99 -52.48 3.27
N VAL A 181 17.24 -52.89 3.46
CA VAL A 181 17.64 -54.22 3.95
C VAL A 181 18.43 -54.02 5.25
N LEU A 182 18.05 -54.75 6.29
CA LEU A 182 18.69 -54.72 7.61
C LEU A 182 19.34 -56.08 7.90
N GLU A 183 20.64 -56.09 8.18
CA GLU A 183 21.45 -57.30 8.41
C GLU A 183 22.38 -57.14 9.62
N VAL A 184 22.56 -58.22 10.38
CA VAL A 184 23.60 -58.30 11.43
C VAL A 184 24.86 -58.88 10.82
N THR A 185 25.94 -58.10 10.82
CA THR A 185 27.27 -58.46 10.30
C THR A 185 28.27 -58.63 11.43
N GLU A 186 29.50 -59.09 11.13
CA GLU A 186 30.59 -59.10 12.12
C GLU A 186 30.99 -57.70 12.60
N GLN A 187 30.71 -56.66 11.80
CA GLN A 187 31.05 -55.26 12.09
C GLN A 187 29.97 -54.54 12.89
N GLY A 188 28.73 -55.06 12.91
CA GLY A 188 27.59 -54.41 13.54
C GLY A 188 26.27 -54.63 12.81
N LEU A 189 25.27 -53.82 13.15
CA LEU A 189 23.96 -53.79 12.49
C LEU A 189 24.01 -52.89 11.25
N GLN A 190 23.95 -53.47 10.07
CA GLN A 190 24.05 -52.76 8.79
C GLN A 190 22.66 -52.52 8.18
N LEU A 191 22.40 -51.30 7.74
CA LEU A 191 21.23 -50.94 6.93
C LEU A 191 21.69 -50.44 5.56
N SER A 192 21.18 -51.06 4.50
CA SER A 192 21.39 -50.63 3.11
C SER A 192 20.04 -50.24 2.50
N THR A 193 19.95 -49.03 1.97
CA THR A 193 18.74 -48.49 1.32
C THR A 193 18.99 -48.30 -0.17
N TYR A 194 18.02 -48.71 -0.98
CA TYR A 194 18.09 -48.69 -2.44
C TYR A 194 16.86 -48.00 -3.03
N THR A 195 17.02 -47.38 -4.19
CA THR A 195 15.88 -46.99 -5.04
C THR A 195 15.24 -48.22 -5.67
N ILE A 196 14.04 -48.08 -6.22
CA ILE A 196 13.35 -49.13 -6.97
C ILE A 196 14.12 -49.62 -8.20
N ASP A 197 15.02 -48.79 -8.73
CA ASP A 197 15.92 -49.11 -9.85
C ASP A 197 17.19 -49.84 -9.41
N GLY A 198 17.41 -49.98 -8.09
CA GLY A 198 18.55 -50.66 -7.50
C GLY A 198 19.77 -49.78 -7.20
N ASP A 199 19.64 -48.46 -7.33
CA ASP A 199 20.71 -47.53 -6.94
C ASP A 199 20.81 -47.45 -5.42
N VAL A 200 22.03 -47.46 -4.87
CA VAL A 200 22.27 -47.25 -3.44
C VAL A 200 21.90 -45.82 -3.08
N VAL A 201 21.02 -45.66 -2.09
CA VAL A 201 20.65 -44.38 -1.47
C VAL A 201 21.60 -44.10 -0.30
N ASP A 202 21.72 -45.06 0.61
CA ASP A 202 22.62 -44.99 1.76
C ASP A 202 22.99 -46.41 2.21
N GLU A 203 24.17 -46.55 2.82
CA GLU A 203 24.65 -47.80 3.42
C GLU A 203 25.55 -47.48 4.61
N PHE A 204 25.12 -47.91 5.80
CA PHE A 204 25.86 -47.65 7.03
C PHE A 204 25.75 -48.82 8.01
N THR A 205 26.71 -48.90 8.93
CA THR A 205 26.81 -49.95 9.96
C THR A 205 26.88 -49.33 11.34
N ILE A 206 25.96 -49.70 12.22
CA ILE A 206 25.98 -49.33 13.63
C ILE A 206 26.89 -50.32 14.36
N ALA A 207 28.04 -49.86 14.85
CA ALA A 207 29.00 -50.69 15.54
C ALA A 207 28.54 -51.04 16.97
N PRO A 208 28.95 -52.20 17.52
CA PRO A 208 28.74 -52.51 18.93
C PRO A 208 29.37 -51.46 19.84
N VAL A 209 28.67 -51.11 20.93
CA VAL A 209 29.22 -50.24 21.97
C VAL A 209 30.03 -51.08 22.95
N GLU A 210 31.25 -50.66 23.27
CA GLU A 210 32.13 -51.30 24.25
C GLU A 210 32.54 -50.32 25.36
N GLY A 211 32.74 -50.82 26.58
CA GLY A 211 33.27 -50.05 27.71
C GLY A 211 32.29 -49.08 28.38
N ASP A 212 31.16 -48.78 27.73
CA ASP A 212 30.20 -47.79 28.19
C ASP A 212 29.29 -48.30 29.31
N TRP A 213 29.03 -47.44 30.30
CA TRP A 213 28.06 -47.68 31.35
C TRP A 213 27.56 -46.35 31.93
N ARG A 214 26.28 -46.31 32.34
CA ARG A 214 25.66 -45.14 32.98
C ARG A 214 24.41 -45.52 33.77
N VAL A 215 24.08 -44.71 34.77
CA VAL A 215 22.72 -44.70 35.32
C VAL A 215 21.85 -44.01 34.27
N SER A 216 20.98 -44.77 33.61
CA SER A 216 20.24 -44.34 32.41
C SER A 216 18.88 -43.73 32.73
N SER A 217 18.29 -44.05 33.88
CA SER A 217 16.99 -43.52 34.29
C SER A 217 16.78 -43.55 35.79
N LEU A 218 15.83 -42.76 36.27
CA LEU A 218 15.30 -42.82 37.63
C LEU A 218 13.79 -43.09 37.57
N ASP A 219 13.34 -44.17 38.21
CA ASP A 219 11.91 -44.46 38.34
C ASP A 219 11.35 -43.67 39.52
N MET A 220 10.89 -42.45 39.21
CA MET A 220 10.39 -41.47 40.16
C MET A 220 8.92 -41.15 39.86
N THR A 221 8.10 -41.23 40.89
CA THR A 221 6.74 -40.65 40.90
C THR A 221 6.79 -39.27 41.55
N ALA A 222 5.66 -38.54 41.55
CA ALA A 222 5.56 -37.24 42.24
C ALA A 222 5.92 -37.28 43.74
N THR A 223 5.91 -38.45 44.40
CA THR A 223 6.06 -38.55 45.86
C THR A 223 7.18 -39.49 46.32
N GLU A 224 7.66 -40.36 45.45
CA GLU A 224 8.66 -41.38 45.80
C GLU A 224 9.48 -41.84 44.60
N ILE A 225 10.70 -42.28 44.88
CA ILE A 225 11.62 -42.93 43.94
C ILE A 225 11.64 -44.42 44.25
N LYS A 226 11.37 -45.25 43.25
CA LYS A 226 11.22 -46.71 43.41
C LYS A 226 12.45 -47.49 42.97
N GLY A 227 13.24 -46.95 42.05
CA GLY A 227 14.34 -47.65 41.41
C GLY A 227 15.08 -46.74 40.44
N PHE A 228 16.08 -47.31 39.79
CA PHE A 228 16.82 -46.65 38.72
C PHE A 228 17.23 -47.68 37.67
N GLY A 229 17.45 -47.22 36.45
CA GLY A 229 18.00 -48.02 35.38
C GLY A 229 19.51 -47.84 35.28
N VAL A 230 20.21 -48.91 34.93
CA VAL A 230 21.63 -48.89 34.62
C VAL A 230 21.83 -49.53 33.25
N LEU A 231 22.42 -48.79 32.32
CA LEU A 231 22.84 -49.31 31.04
C LEU A 231 24.32 -49.66 31.12
N SER A 232 24.70 -50.86 30.70
CA SER A 232 26.10 -51.28 30.66
C SER A 232 26.38 -52.18 29.46
N HIS A 233 27.55 -52.01 28.87
CA HIS A 233 27.99 -52.73 27.67
C HIS A 233 29.19 -53.64 27.98
N PRO A 234 29.50 -54.62 27.11
CA PRO A 234 30.70 -55.44 27.25
C PRO A 234 31.97 -54.59 27.37
N GLY A 235 32.88 -54.96 28.27
CA GLY A 235 34.11 -54.22 28.53
C GLY A 235 33.99 -53.07 29.54
N ALA A 236 32.76 -52.75 29.99
CA ALA A 236 32.56 -51.87 31.14
C ALA A 236 33.04 -52.53 32.45
N ARG A 237 33.06 -51.76 33.53
CA ARG A 237 33.37 -52.24 34.89
C ARG A 237 32.36 -53.27 35.40
N ASP A 238 32.78 -54.20 36.25
CA ASP A 238 31.90 -55.27 36.75
C ASP A 238 30.82 -54.77 37.74
N SER A 239 31.11 -53.72 38.52
CA SER A 239 30.15 -53.17 39.50
C SER A 239 30.28 -51.68 39.74
N ILE A 240 29.19 -51.06 40.19
CA ILE A 240 29.10 -49.67 40.65
C ILE A 240 28.29 -49.57 41.93
N THR A 241 28.43 -48.48 42.68
CA THR A 241 27.54 -48.14 43.78
C THR A 241 26.74 -46.89 43.46
N VAL A 242 25.41 -47.00 43.43
CA VAL A 242 24.51 -45.87 43.16
C VAL A 242 23.85 -45.43 44.46
N THR A 243 23.93 -44.14 44.78
CA THR A 243 23.20 -43.53 45.88
C THR A 243 22.20 -42.53 45.34
N VAL A 244 20.92 -42.78 45.56
CA VAL A 244 19.84 -41.82 45.31
C VAL A 244 19.56 -41.10 46.63
N ALA A 245 19.52 -39.78 46.62
CA ALA A 245 19.36 -38.95 47.81
C ALA A 245 18.35 -37.82 47.58
N THR A 246 17.53 -37.56 48.58
CA THR A 246 16.62 -36.41 48.65
C THR A 246 17.12 -35.41 49.67
N TYR A 247 17.13 -34.14 49.30
CA TYR A 247 17.53 -33.00 50.14
C TYR A 247 16.36 -32.03 50.29
N ASP A 248 16.47 -31.09 51.23
CA ASP A 248 15.65 -29.89 51.23
C ASP A 248 15.87 -29.04 49.97
N HIS A 249 15.01 -28.05 49.75
CA HIS A 249 15.07 -27.16 48.59
C HIS A 249 16.42 -26.43 48.49
N ASP A 250 16.98 -25.97 49.62
CA ASP A 250 18.30 -25.31 49.64
C ASP A 250 19.47 -26.27 49.36
N GLN A 251 19.19 -27.58 49.22
CA GLN A 251 20.17 -28.65 49.01
C GLN A 251 21.22 -28.74 50.12
N THR A 252 20.90 -28.25 51.32
CA THR A 252 21.81 -28.18 52.46
C THR A 252 21.57 -29.32 53.45
N THR A 253 20.34 -29.82 53.54
CA THR A 253 19.94 -30.86 54.49
C THR A 253 19.53 -32.13 53.75
N LEU A 254 20.25 -33.23 53.98
CA LEU A 254 19.85 -34.56 53.49
C LEU A 254 18.59 -35.03 54.24
N LEU A 255 17.52 -35.32 53.51
CA LEU A 255 16.26 -35.81 54.04
C LEU A 255 16.17 -37.34 54.02
N GLY A 256 16.77 -37.98 53.01
CA GLY A 256 16.88 -39.42 52.93
C GLY A 256 17.77 -39.88 51.80
N SER A 257 18.28 -41.11 51.88
CA SER A 257 19.01 -41.73 50.78
C SER A 257 18.83 -43.24 50.72
N ARG A 258 19.11 -43.82 49.56
CA ARG A 258 19.24 -45.26 49.32
C ARG A 258 20.52 -45.50 48.54
N THR A 259 21.35 -46.41 49.03
CA THR A 259 22.60 -46.81 48.38
C THR A 259 22.51 -48.27 48.00
N VAL A 260 22.78 -48.59 46.74
CA VAL A 260 22.73 -49.95 46.20
C VAL A 260 24.03 -50.22 45.44
N GLU A 261 24.66 -51.36 45.72
CA GLU A 261 25.75 -51.90 44.92
C GLU A 261 25.15 -52.73 43.78
N VAL A 262 25.55 -52.44 42.55
CA VAL A 262 24.96 -52.99 41.34
C VAL A 262 26.03 -53.75 40.58
N ASP A 263 25.83 -55.06 40.42
CA ASP A 263 26.57 -55.88 39.46
C ASP A 263 26.04 -55.57 38.05
N LEU A 264 26.93 -55.10 37.17
CA LEU A 264 26.56 -54.72 35.80
C LEU A 264 26.40 -55.97 34.94
N ASP A 265 25.27 -56.08 34.24
CA ASP A 265 24.95 -57.27 33.44
C ASP A 265 25.55 -57.28 32.01
N HIS A 266 26.09 -56.14 31.56
CA HIS A 266 26.72 -55.94 30.26
C HIS A 266 25.87 -56.30 29.04
N ARG A 267 24.53 -56.33 29.16
CA ARG A 267 23.64 -56.75 28.07
C ARG A 267 23.49 -55.70 26.96
N GLY A 268 23.98 -54.48 27.16
CA GLY A 268 23.70 -53.34 26.28
C GLY A 268 22.21 -52.95 26.26
N THR A 269 21.47 -53.39 27.28
CA THR A 269 20.05 -53.14 27.51
C THR A 269 19.91 -52.69 28.97
N GLU A 270 18.99 -51.78 29.25
CA GLU A 270 18.82 -51.27 30.61
C GLU A 270 18.50 -52.37 31.64
N GLN A 271 19.34 -52.47 32.66
CA GLN A 271 19.12 -53.24 33.87
C GLN A 271 18.35 -52.38 34.87
N TYR A 272 17.13 -52.78 35.22
CA TYR A 272 16.37 -52.09 36.27
C TYR A 272 16.77 -52.59 37.66
N VAL A 273 17.11 -51.65 38.54
CA VAL A 273 17.47 -51.90 39.94
C VAL A 273 16.40 -51.28 40.83
N ALA A 274 15.61 -52.13 41.48
CA ALA A 274 14.62 -51.69 42.46
C ALA A 274 15.29 -51.30 43.78
N LEU A 275 14.78 -50.26 44.44
CA LEU A 275 15.17 -49.93 45.81
C LEU A 275 14.39 -50.84 46.77
N ASP A 276 15.09 -51.42 47.76
CA ASP A 276 14.47 -52.28 48.79
C ASP A 276 13.28 -51.60 49.50
N GLN A 277 13.34 -50.28 49.65
CA GLN A 277 12.25 -49.44 50.08
C GLN A 277 12.27 -48.14 49.27
N ALA A 278 11.13 -47.76 48.71
CA ALA A 278 10.98 -46.50 48.00
C ALA A 278 11.48 -45.32 48.86
N LEU A 279 12.14 -44.37 48.21
CA LEU A 279 12.68 -43.17 48.83
C LEU A 279 11.68 -42.02 48.67
N PRO A 280 11.13 -41.45 49.75
CA PRO A 280 10.24 -40.29 49.65
C PRO A 280 10.92 -39.10 48.97
N ALA A 281 10.24 -38.53 47.98
CA ALA A 281 10.74 -37.46 47.13
C ALA A 281 9.57 -36.57 46.69
N SER A 282 9.04 -35.76 47.60
CA SER A 282 8.03 -34.74 47.26
C SER A 282 8.64 -33.67 46.33
N PRO A 283 7.84 -32.91 45.56
CA PRO A 283 8.36 -31.88 44.66
C PRO A 283 9.13 -30.76 45.37
N GLN A 284 9.01 -30.63 46.70
CA GLN A 284 9.84 -29.73 47.51
C GLN A 284 11.30 -30.20 47.66
N ASN A 285 11.54 -31.49 47.42
CA ASN A 285 12.83 -32.10 47.67
C ASN A 285 13.70 -32.04 46.43
N ALA A 286 14.93 -31.56 46.61
CA ALA A 286 15.96 -31.73 45.60
C ALA A 286 16.38 -33.21 45.55
N VAL A 287 16.50 -33.78 44.36
CA VAL A 287 16.86 -35.19 44.14
C VAL A 287 18.23 -35.25 43.49
N LYS A 288 19.17 -35.98 44.11
CA LYS A 288 20.53 -36.18 43.60
C LYS A 288 20.86 -37.66 43.46
N VAL A 289 21.53 -38.03 42.39
CA VAL A 289 22.11 -39.35 42.17
C VAL A 289 23.63 -39.23 42.21
N PHE A 290 24.25 -40.05 43.04
CA PHE A 290 25.70 -40.15 43.15
C PHE A 290 26.13 -41.55 42.72
N VAL A 291 27.19 -41.63 41.92
CA VAL A 291 27.75 -42.92 41.49
C VAL A 291 29.18 -43.04 42.00
N TRP A 292 29.46 -44.13 42.70
CA TRP A 292 30.71 -44.39 43.39
C TRP A 292 31.33 -45.70 42.95
N ASP A 293 32.65 -45.79 43.11
CA ASP A 293 33.44 -46.99 42.85
C ASP A 293 33.04 -48.15 43.77
N SER A 294 33.03 -47.89 45.07
CA SER A 294 32.47 -48.80 46.09
C SER A 294 32.13 -48.00 47.35
N PRO A 295 31.32 -48.56 48.28
CA PRO A 295 31.06 -47.92 49.56
C PRO A 295 32.34 -47.76 50.42
N ALA A 296 33.36 -48.58 50.17
CA ALA A 296 34.61 -48.59 50.93
C ALA A 296 35.62 -47.54 50.43
N THR A 297 35.65 -47.28 49.12
CA THR A 297 36.60 -46.33 48.50
C THR A 297 36.04 -44.91 48.46
N ALA A 298 34.71 -44.75 48.39
CA ALA A 298 34.01 -43.46 48.31
C ALA A 298 34.55 -42.53 47.19
N VAL A 299 35.14 -43.12 46.14
CA VAL A 299 35.61 -42.38 44.97
C VAL A 299 34.41 -42.17 44.03
N PRO A 300 34.00 -40.92 43.74
CA PRO A 300 32.93 -40.66 42.78
C PRO A 300 33.41 -41.03 41.38
N LEU A 301 32.58 -41.78 40.65
CA LEU A 301 32.85 -42.17 39.26
C LEU A 301 32.31 -41.15 38.26
N THR A 302 31.24 -40.45 38.63
CA THR A 302 30.63 -39.37 37.88
C THR A 302 30.37 -38.18 38.80
N PRO A 303 30.23 -36.95 38.26
CA PRO A 303 29.64 -35.84 39.01
C PRO A 303 28.28 -36.23 39.57
N ALA A 304 27.89 -35.63 40.70
CA ALA A 304 26.56 -35.81 41.26
C ALA A 304 25.52 -35.27 40.28
N TRP A 305 24.60 -36.12 39.86
CA TRP A 305 23.52 -35.76 38.97
C TRP A 305 22.38 -35.16 39.79
N LEU A 306 22.15 -33.85 39.67
CA LEU A 306 20.94 -33.20 40.20
C LEU A 306 19.78 -33.54 39.26
N VAL A 307 18.88 -34.41 39.72
CA VAL A 307 17.70 -34.86 38.96
C VAL A 307 16.58 -33.84 39.05
N ARG A 308 16.41 -33.18 40.22
CA ARG A 308 15.40 -32.15 40.47
C ARG A 308 15.91 -31.17 41.54
N ALA A 309 15.70 -29.86 41.38
CA ALA A 309 16.15 -28.83 42.32
C ALA A 309 15.25 -28.63 43.56
N GLY A 310 13.98 -29.08 43.49
CA GLY A 310 12.99 -28.93 44.56
C GLY A 310 12.39 -27.52 44.64
N PHE A 311 11.15 -27.38 45.09
CA PHE A 311 10.45 -26.09 45.25
C PHE A 311 10.29 -25.66 46.72
N THR A 312 10.20 -24.34 46.96
CA THR A 312 9.59 -23.81 48.19
C THR A 312 8.07 -23.75 48.03
N GLY A 313 7.30 -24.23 49.01
CA GLY A 313 5.82 -24.27 48.98
C GLY A 313 5.25 -25.67 48.70
N GLY A 314 3.95 -25.85 48.87
CA GLY A 314 3.24 -27.14 48.75
C GLY A 314 2.78 -27.52 47.34
N GLY A 315 2.74 -26.55 46.41
CA GLY A 315 2.17 -26.70 45.07
C GLY A 315 0.64 -26.77 45.05
N THR A 316 -0.02 -26.44 46.16
CA THR A 316 -1.49 -26.40 46.28
C THR A 316 -2.01 -24.97 46.20
N ALA A 317 -3.33 -24.80 46.08
CA ALA A 317 -3.93 -23.47 46.04
C ALA A 317 -3.65 -22.64 47.31
N GLU A 318 -3.62 -23.26 48.49
CA GLU A 318 -3.36 -22.60 49.78
C GLU A 318 -1.86 -22.39 50.07
N ASP A 319 -0.99 -23.14 49.40
CA ASP A 319 0.47 -23.12 49.59
C ASP A 319 1.15 -23.36 48.24
N PRO A 320 1.13 -22.38 47.31
CA PRO A 320 1.68 -22.54 45.96
C PRO A 320 3.21 -22.67 45.99
N PHE A 321 3.78 -23.29 44.96
CA PHE A 321 5.22 -23.25 44.74
C PHE A 321 5.67 -21.82 44.42
N GLN A 322 6.69 -21.37 45.13
CA GLN A 322 7.19 -20.01 45.06
C GLN A 322 8.28 -19.91 44.00
N ILE A 323 8.09 -19.02 43.04
CA ILE A 323 9.01 -18.74 41.94
C ILE A 323 9.74 -17.43 42.24
N ARG A 324 11.08 -17.48 42.28
CA ARG A 324 11.96 -16.32 42.55
C ARG A 324 12.99 -16.08 41.48
N THR A 325 13.34 -17.12 40.74
CA THR A 325 14.38 -17.13 39.73
C THR A 325 13.90 -17.87 38.49
N TRP A 326 14.59 -17.68 37.36
CA TRP A 326 14.29 -18.46 36.16
C TRP A 326 14.53 -19.96 36.36
N GLN A 327 15.49 -20.35 37.20
CA GLN A 327 15.72 -21.76 37.51
C GLN A 327 14.49 -22.42 38.16
N ASP A 328 13.71 -21.67 38.95
CA ASP A 328 12.45 -22.18 39.49
C ASP A 328 11.40 -22.38 38.38
N ILE A 329 11.42 -21.54 37.33
CA ILE A 329 10.54 -21.67 36.16
C ILE A 329 10.87 -22.94 35.38
N GLU A 330 12.15 -23.27 35.19
CA GLU A 330 12.57 -24.49 34.49
C GLU A 330 12.04 -25.76 35.17
N ALA A 331 11.98 -25.74 36.51
CA ALA A 331 11.47 -26.85 37.31
C ALA A 331 9.95 -27.06 37.19
N ILE A 332 9.18 -26.11 36.62
CA ILE A 332 7.71 -26.25 36.45
C ILE A 332 7.36 -27.49 35.64
N SER A 333 8.24 -27.87 34.70
CA SER A 333 8.10 -29.06 33.87
C SER A 333 8.01 -30.37 34.67
N ASP A 334 8.51 -30.41 35.91
CA ASP A 334 8.42 -31.58 36.80
C ASP A 334 7.04 -31.74 37.46
N ALA A 335 6.25 -30.66 37.55
CA ALA A 335 4.92 -30.65 38.16
C ALA A 335 3.97 -29.67 37.45
N PRO A 336 3.71 -29.82 36.14
CA PRO A 336 3.04 -28.79 35.32
C PRO A 336 1.57 -28.53 35.72
N GLY A 337 0.98 -29.40 36.54
CA GLY A 337 -0.38 -29.27 37.09
C GLY A 337 -0.47 -28.62 38.47
N ALA A 338 0.63 -28.18 39.07
CA ALA A 338 0.66 -27.58 40.41
C ALA A 338 0.32 -26.08 40.39
N HIS A 339 0.17 -25.49 41.58
CA HIS A 339 0.00 -24.04 41.74
C HIS A 339 1.34 -23.37 41.97
N TYR A 340 1.58 -22.26 41.27
CA TYR A 340 2.80 -21.48 41.26
C TYR A 340 2.49 -20.01 41.53
N GLN A 341 3.40 -19.33 42.23
CA GLN A 341 3.28 -17.92 42.54
C GLN A 341 4.64 -17.21 42.37
N LEU A 342 4.69 -16.14 41.58
CA LEU A 342 5.85 -15.24 41.57
C LEU A 342 5.96 -14.50 42.90
N MET A 343 7.18 -14.38 43.42
CA MET A 343 7.45 -13.69 44.68
C MET A 343 8.15 -12.35 44.49
N ASN A 344 8.62 -12.08 43.28
CA ASN A 344 9.33 -10.88 42.88
C ASN A 344 9.27 -10.73 41.35
N ASP A 345 9.54 -9.52 40.87
CA ASP A 345 9.76 -9.28 39.45
C ASP A 345 11.00 -10.05 38.98
N LEU A 346 10.97 -10.53 37.73
CA LEU A 346 12.09 -11.19 37.09
C LEU A 346 12.62 -10.31 35.97
N GLU A 347 13.83 -9.79 36.15
CA GLU A 347 14.58 -9.11 35.09
C GLU A 347 15.53 -10.13 34.46
N LEU A 348 15.29 -10.44 33.20
CA LEU A 348 16.05 -11.43 32.44
C LEU A 348 17.12 -10.73 31.60
N ASP A 349 18.18 -11.46 31.32
CA ASP A 349 19.22 -11.07 30.36
C ASP A 349 18.86 -11.55 28.95
N ASP A 350 19.62 -11.13 27.94
CA ASP A 350 19.42 -11.50 26.52
C ASP A 350 19.72 -12.99 26.23
N THR A 351 19.86 -13.83 27.25
CA THR A 351 20.10 -15.26 27.07
C THR A 351 18.80 -15.95 26.65
N PRO A 352 18.77 -16.72 25.55
CA PRO A 352 17.57 -17.45 25.14
C PRO A 352 17.12 -18.47 26.18
N ARG A 353 15.81 -18.55 26.43
CA ARG A 353 15.22 -19.41 27.48
C ARG A 353 14.13 -20.32 26.95
N THR A 354 14.01 -21.51 27.54
CA THR A 354 12.95 -22.47 27.20
C THR A 354 11.59 -21.97 27.73
N PRO A 355 10.56 -21.86 26.87
CA PRO A 355 9.20 -21.52 27.29
C PRO A 355 8.60 -22.55 28.26
N ILE A 356 7.72 -22.06 29.14
CA ILE A 356 6.88 -22.94 29.97
C ILE A 356 5.92 -23.69 29.04
N GLY A 357 5.71 -24.99 29.27
CA GLY A 357 4.79 -25.76 28.42
C GLY A 357 5.40 -26.31 27.12
N ALA A 358 6.67 -26.02 26.81
CA ALA A 358 7.34 -26.50 25.59
C ALA A 358 7.51 -28.03 25.56
N GLN A 359 7.75 -28.64 26.73
CA GLN A 359 7.97 -30.08 26.88
C GLN A 359 6.70 -30.82 27.29
N VAL A 360 6.00 -30.28 28.28
CA VAL A 360 4.75 -30.82 28.83
C VAL A 360 3.79 -29.65 28.99
N PRO A 361 2.58 -29.67 28.41
CA PRO A 361 1.63 -28.57 28.52
C PRO A 361 1.39 -28.15 29.97
N PHE A 362 1.40 -26.84 30.21
CA PHE A 362 1.10 -26.31 31.53
C PHE A 362 -0.39 -26.47 31.83
N THR A 363 -0.75 -27.10 32.95
CA THR A 363 -2.15 -27.41 33.31
C THR A 363 -2.54 -26.90 34.70
N GLY A 364 -1.59 -26.30 35.43
CA GLY A 364 -1.75 -25.81 36.79
C GLY A 364 -2.23 -24.37 36.87
N VAL A 365 -1.82 -23.67 37.92
CA VAL A 365 -2.09 -22.23 38.10
C VAL A 365 -0.78 -21.49 38.19
N PHE A 366 -0.55 -20.50 37.33
CA PHE A 366 0.57 -19.58 37.42
C PHE A 366 0.04 -18.20 37.82
N ASP A 367 0.28 -17.82 39.07
CA ASP A 367 -0.11 -16.52 39.62
C ASP A 367 1.10 -15.59 39.65
N GLY A 368 1.13 -14.59 38.78
CA GLY A 368 2.16 -13.56 38.79
C GLY A 368 2.12 -12.69 40.05
N ALA A 369 1.04 -12.73 40.84
CA ALA A 369 0.88 -12.01 42.11
C ALA A 369 1.15 -10.50 42.03
N GLY A 370 1.02 -9.90 40.84
CA GLY A 370 1.30 -8.48 40.61
C GLY A 370 2.70 -8.19 40.06
N HIS A 371 3.51 -9.22 39.84
CA HIS A 371 4.88 -9.10 39.37
C HIS A 371 5.01 -9.12 37.85
N ILE A 372 6.12 -8.55 37.38
CA ILE A 372 6.47 -8.49 35.96
C ILE A 372 7.61 -9.45 35.62
N ILE A 373 7.66 -9.87 34.35
CA ILE A 373 8.83 -10.51 33.74
C ILE A 373 9.29 -9.60 32.60
N LYS A 374 10.54 -9.13 32.69
CA LYS A 374 11.14 -8.19 31.74
C LYS A 374 12.29 -8.83 30.98
N GLY A 375 12.38 -8.54 29.67
CA GLY A 375 13.51 -8.98 28.83
C GLY A 375 13.48 -10.47 28.47
N PHE A 376 12.30 -11.08 28.35
CA PHE A 376 12.19 -12.48 27.95
C PHE A 376 12.59 -12.66 26.47
N VAL A 377 13.68 -13.41 26.25
CA VAL A 377 14.13 -13.85 24.92
C VAL A 377 13.83 -15.33 24.76
N PRO A 378 12.89 -15.73 23.86
CA PRO A 378 12.56 -17.13 23.67
C PRO A 378 13.65 -17.88 22.91
N ASN A 379 13.79 -19.18 23.21
CA ASN A 379 14.50 -20.09 22.32
C ASN A 379 13.64 -20.34 21.06
N PRO A 380 14.07 -19.93 19.86
CA PRO A 380 13.24 -19.98 18.64
C PRO A 380 12.78 -21.40 18.28
N ASP A 381 13.50 -22.43 18.70
CA ASP A 381 13.19 -23.82 18.39
C ASP A 381 12.14 -24.45 19.32
N GLN A 382 11.69 -23.76 20.37
CA GLN A 382 10.89 -24.37 21.46
C GLN A 382 9.59 -23.61 21.81
N GLY A 383 9.21 -22.62 21.01
CA GLY A 383 8.08 -21.71 21.26
C GLY A 383 8.55 -20.29 21.52
N VAL A 384 7.69 -19.29 21.34
CA VAL A 384 8.08 -17.88 21.43
C VAL A 384 7.40 -17.10 22.54
N GLY A 385 6.21 -17.51 22.96
CA GLY A 385 5.61 -16.99 24.18
C GLY A 385 6.32 -17.46 25.44
N LEU A 386 6.14 -16.73 26.54
CA LEU A 386 6.57 -17.19 27.87
C LEU A 386 6.01 -18.60 28.17
N PHE A 387 4.79 -18.87 27.69
CA PHE A 387 4.17 -20.18 27.65
C PHE A 387 4.00 -20.65 26.21
N SER A 388 4.62 -21.76 25.82
CA SER A 388 4.36 -22.38 24.51
C SER A 388 2.96 -23.02 24.46
N SER A 389 2.51 -23.61 25.57
CA SER A 389 1.18 -24.22 25.67
C SER A 389 0.58 -24.07 27.07
N ASN A 390 -0.63 -23.51 27.15
CA ASN A 390 -1.40 -23.35 28.37
C ASN A 390 -2.75 -24.08 28.29
N GLY A 391 -2.93 -25.09 29.14
CA GLY A 391 -4.23 -25.70 29.48
C GLY A 391 -4.65 -25.43 30.93
N GLY A 392 -3.91 -24.59 31.66
CA GLY A 392 -4.14 -24.22 33.05
C GLY A 392 -4.73 -22.80 33.21
N THR A 393 -4.39 -22.12 34.30
CA THR A 393 -4.74 -20.71 34.54
C THR A 393 -3.49 -19.86 34.70
N ILE A 394 -3.34 -18.83 33.88
CA ILE A 394 -2.30 -17.80 34.01
C ILE A 394 -2.99 -16.50 34.45
N ARG A 395 -2.50 -15.88 35.51
CA ARG A 395 -3.11 -14.64 36.03
C ARG A 395 -2.14 -13.68 36.70
N ASN A 396 -2.53 -12.41 36.79
CA ASN A 396 -1.81 -11.37 37.56
C ASN A 396 -0.36 -11.15 37.12
N LEU A 397 -0.09 -11.28 35.83
CA LEU A 397 1.26 -11.29 35.28
C LEU A 397 1.40 -10.26 34.17
N ALA A 398 2.54 -9.58 34.11
CA ALA A 398 2.91 -8.82 32.92
C ALA A 398 4.22 -9.32 32.33
N VAL A 399 4.29 -9.38 31.00
CA VAL A 399 5.55 -9.54 30.26
C VAL A 399 5.86 -8.24 29.56
N VAL A 400 6.91 -7.55 29.99
CA VAL A 400 7.19 -6.18 29.56
C VAL A 400 8.50 -6.08 28.78
N ASP A 401 8.55 -5.13 27.85
CA ASP A 401 9.69 -4.90 26.96
C ASP A 401 10.11 -6.16 26.20
N ALA A 402 9.15 -6.92 25.67
CA ALA A 402 9.45 -8.05 24.79
C ALA A 402 9.97 -7.55 23.43
N ASP A 403 10.99 -8.19 22.88
CA ASP A 403 11.41 -7.98 21.48
C ASP A 403 11.59 -9.35 20.83
N ILE A 404 10.55 -9.81 20.14
CA ILE A 404 10.45 -11.17 19.61
C ILE A 404 10.42 -11.12 18.10
N GLU A 405 11.37 -11.78 17.44
CA GLU A 405 11.31 -12.09 16.01
C GLU A 405 11.31 -13.61 15.83
N SER A 406 10.26 -14.13 15.19
CA SER A 406 9.99 -15.56 15.12
C SER A 406 9.80 -16.05 13.70
N SER A 407 10.44 -17.18 13.37
CA SER A 407 10.15 -17.97 12.17
C SER A 407 8.96 -18.91 12.35
N ARG A 408 8.34 -18.96 13.54
CA ARG A 408 7.20 -19.85 13.83
C ARG A 408 5.90 -19.33 13.22
N GLY A 409 5.05 -20.28 12.87
CA GLY A 409 3.70 -20.02 12.35
C GLY A 409 2.76 -19.41 13.38
N THR A 410 2.80 -19.81 14.65
CA THR A 410 1.94 -19.30 15.73
C THR A 410 2.79 -18.71 16.85
N ALA A 411 2.45 -17.49 17.27
CA ALA A 411 3.24 -16.72 18.21
C ALA A 411 2.37 -15.77 19.04
N GLY A 412 2.54 -15.78 20.36
CA GLY A 412 2.02 -14.73 21.25
C GLY A 412 3.00 -14.42 22.36
N ILE A 413 3.12 -13.16 22.80
CA ILE A 413 4.14 -12.78 23.81
C ILE A 413 3.97 -13.57 25.12
N LEU A 414 2.73 -13.75 25.58
CA LEU A 414 2.46 -14.51 26.80
C LEU A 414 2.23 -15.99 26.49
N VAL A 415 1.39 -16.32 25.50
CA VAL A 415 1.05 -17.71 25.17
C VAL A 415 1.02 -17.95 23.67
N ASP A 416 1.69 -19.00 23.17
CA ASP A 416 1.54 -19.41 21.77
C ASP A 416 0.20 -20.11 21.52
N HIS A 417 -0.13 -21.14 22.33
CA HIS A 417 -1.39 -21.88 22.24
C HIS A 417 -2.12 -21.94 23.59
N ASN A 418 -3.33 -21.39 23.66
CA ASN A 418 -4.14 -21.35 24.87
C ASN A 418 -5.41 -22.21 24.74
N THR A 419 -5.50 -23.29 25.51
CA THR A 419 -6.73 -24.07 25.78
C THR A 419 -7.26 -23.84 27.20
N GLY A 420 -6.50 -23.13 28.04
CA GLY A 420 -6.83 -22.80 29.42
C GLY A 420 -7.41 -21.39 29.59
N THR A 421 -7.09 -20.73 30.71
CA THR A 421 -7.51 -19.37 31.02
C THR A 421 -6.30 -18.44 31.15
N VAL A 422 -6.36 -17.28 30.49
CA VAL A 422 -5.48 -16.13 30.72
C VAL A 422 -6.34 -14.99 31.27
N GLU A 423 -6.02 -14.47 32.45
CA GLU A 423 -6.79 -13.38 33.06
C GLU A 423 -5.92 -12.35 33.77
N ARG A 424 -6.36 -11.08 33.82
CA ARG A 424 -5.69 -10.02 34.61
C ARG A 424 -4.19 -9.95 34.32
N SER A 425 -3.85 -10.02 33.03
CA SER A 425 -2.46 -10.06 32.55
C SER A 425 -2.27 -9.13 31.35
N TRP A 426 -1.05 -8.65 31.13
CA TRP A 426 -0.78 -7.78 29.98
C TRP A 426 0.64 -7.91 29.42
N THR A 427 0.83 -7.42 28.20
CA THR A 427 2.11 -7.47 27.49
C THR A 427 2.48 -6.13 26.86
N SER A 428 3.79 -5.86 26.72
CA SER A 428 4.33 -4.71 25.98
C SER A 428 5.58 -5.09 25.20
N GLY A 429 5.98 -4.21 24.26
CA GLY A 429 7.16 -4.41 23.40
C GLY A 429 6.77 -4.62 21.94
N ARG A 430 7.46 -5.54 21.24
CA ARG A 430 7.28 -5.84 19.82
C ARG A 430 7.32 -7.35 19.59
N ILE A 431 6.44 -7.83 18.71
CA ILE A 431 6.44 -9.21 18.21
C ILE A 431 6.28 -9.25 16.69
N VAL A 432 7.19 -9.96 16.03
CA VAL A 432 7.15 -10.27 14.60
C VAL A 432 7.15 -11.78 14.42
N GLY A 433 6.19 -12.30 13.65
CA GLY A 433 6.08 -13.74 13.38
C GLY A 433 5.63 -14.04 11.95
N GLN A 434 5.67 -15.31 11.55
CA GLN A 434 5.40 -15.68 10.16
C GLN A 434 3.93 -15.61 9.78
N SER A 435 2.99 -16.10 10.59
CA SER A 435 1.60 -16.28 10.14
C SER A 435 0.56 -15.80 11.14
N ARG A 436 0.50 -16.35 12.35
CA ARG A 436 -0.52 -16.09 13.38
C ARG A 436 0.15 -15.44 14.58
N VAL A 437 0.11 -14.11 14.63
CA VAL A 437 0.85 -13.33 15.62
C VAL A 437 -0.10 -12.51 16.49
N GLY A 438 -0.03 -12.71 17.80
CA GLY A 438 -0.88 -12.04 18.78
C GLY A 438 -0.08 -11.26 19.80
N GLY A 439 -0.57 -10.07 20.20
CA GLY A 439 0.11 -9.29 21.24
C GLY A 439 0.13 -9.99 22.60
N LEU A 440 -0.88 -10.80 22.93
CA LEU A 440 -0.95 -11.59 24.15
C LEU A 440 -0.91 -13.10 23.85
N VAL A 441 -1.79 -13.58 22.97
CA VAL A 441 -1.99 -15.00 22.65
C VAL A 441 -1.94 -15.23 21.14
N GLY A 442 -1.21 -16.25 20.69
CA GLY A 442 -1.26 -16.71 19.30
C GLY A 442 -2.61 -17.33 18.96
N ASP A 443 -2.73 -18.65 19.18
CA ASP A 443 -3.96 -19.41 18.97
C ASP A 443 -4.72 -19.57 20.29
N ASN A 444 -6.00 -19.22 20.30
CA ASN A 444 -6.88 -19.33 21.46
C ASN A 444 -8.06 -20.27 21.20
N GLU A 445 -8.16 -21.34 21.98
CA GLU A 445 -9.33 -22.23 22.14
C GLU A 445 -9.99 -22.06 23.52
N GLY A 446 -9.30 -21.39 24.45
CA GLY A 446 -9.75 -21.18 25.82
C GLY A 446 -10.32 -19.78 26.08
N VAL A 447 -10.07 -19.28 27.29
CA VAL A 447 -10.56 -17.99 27.78
C VAL A 447 -9.42 -16.99 27.88
N VAL A 448 -9.60 -15.81 27.30
CA VAL A 448 -8.78 -14.61 27.55
C VAL A 448 -9.70 -13.53 28.08
N ARG A 449 -9.45 -13.05 29.31
CA ARG A 449 -10.31 -12.03 29.92
C ARG A 449 -9.58 -11.00 30.75
N ASP A 450 -10.16 -9.82 30.88
CA ASP A 450 -9.66 -8.79 31.81
C ASP A 450 -8.17 -8.51 31.60
N SER A 451 -7.73 -8.42 30.34
CA SER A 451 -6.32 -8.44 29.93
C SER A 451 -6.09 -7.51 28.75
N TYR A 452 -4.86 -7.06 28.53
CA TYR A 452 -4.57 -6.14 27.43
C TYR A 452 -3.17 -6.30 26.85
N SER A 453 -2.91 -5.70 25.69
CA SER A 453 -1.57 -5.61 25.13
C SER A 453 -1.28 -4.21 24.59
N THR A 454 -0.10 -3.69 24.90
CA THR A 454 0.42 -2.45 24.31
C THR A 454 1.50 -2.72 23.27
N ALA A 455 1.74 -3.98 22.93
CA ALA A 455 2.81 -4.38 22.02
C ALA A 455 2.48 -4.11 20.55
N ASP A 456 3.50 -3.76 19.78
CA ASP A 456 3.43 -3.72 18.32
C ASP A 456 3.47 -5.15 17.76
N VAL A 457 2.50 -5.50 16.93
CA VAL A 457 2.28 -6.86 16.39
C VAL A 457 2.40 -6.84 14.88
N ARG A 458 3.32 -7.63 14.32
CA ARG A 458 3.45 -7.82 12.88
C ARG A 458 3.45 -9.29 12.48
N SER A 459 2.50 -9.66 11.62
CA SER A 459 2.54 -10.92 10.87
C SER A 459 3.13 -10.67 9.49
N LEU A 460 4.18 -11.42 9.13
CA LEU A 460 4.77 -11.39 7.79
C LEU A 460 3.90 -12.11 6.75
N ASN A 461 2.82 -12.77 7.17
CA ASN A 461 1.89 -13.47 6.29
C ASN A 461 0.44 -13.15 6.67
N THR A 462 -0.29 -14.06 7.30
CA THR A 462 -1.76 -14.11 7.15
C THR A 462 -2.60 -13.45 8.24
N GLU A 463 -2.28 -13.61 9.52
CA GLU A 463 -3.14 -13.16 10.64
C GLU A 463 -2.35 -12.40 11.73
N ALA A 464 -2.81 -11.19 12.07
CA ALA A 464 -2.32 -10.47 13.24
C ALA A 464 -3.48 -9.96 14.12
N GLY A 465 -3.33 -10.06 15.44
CA GLY A 465 -4.28 -9.55 16.40
C GLY A 465 -3.60 -8.83 17.56
N GLY A 466 -4.13 -7.68 17.99
CA GLY A 466 -3.52 -6.93 19.09
C GLY A 466 -3.59 -7.68 20.43
N VAL A 467 -4.60 -8.52 20.65
CA VAL A 467 -4.66 -9.42 21.83
C VAL A 467 -4.49 -10.87 21.40
N VAL A 468 -5.34 -11.36 20.49
CA VAL A 468 -5.37 -12.77 20.04
C VAL A 468 -5.15 -12.85 18.53
N ALA A 469 -4.20 -13.65 18.05
CA ALA A 469 -4.02 -13.82 16.60
C ALA A 469 -5.20 -14.55 15.97
N VAL A 470 -5.48 -15.77 16.45
CA VAL A 470 -6.56 -16.62 15.94
C VAL A 470 -7.40 -17.15 17.09
N ALA A 471 -8.71 -16.89 17.01
CA ALA A 471 -9.71 -17.44 17.89
C ALA A 471 -10.35 -18.67 17.22
N LEU A 472 -10.11 -19.85 17.81
CA LEU A 472 -10.60 -21.15 17.37
C LEU A 472 -11.96 -21.47 18.02
N GLY A 473 -12.56 -22.61 17.68
CA GLY A 473 -13.93 -22.92 18.12
C GLY A 473 -14.05 -23.12 19.63
N GLY A 474 -15.05 -22.48 20.25
CA GLY A 474 -15.27 -22.49 21.70
C GLY A 474 -14.48 -21.44 22.49
N SER A 475 -13.71 -20.58 21.81
CA SER A 475 -12.92 -19.53 22.45
C SER A 475 -13.75 -18.35 22.94
N LEU A 476 -13.35 -17.78 24.07
CA LEU A 476 -13.92 -16.57 24.65
C LEU A 476 -12.84 -15.50 24.83
N THR A 477 -13.06 -14.33 24.24
CA THR A 477 -12.25 -13.12 24.45
C THR A 477 -13.13 -12.01 25.01
N GLU A 478 -12.95 -11.62 26.27
CA GLU A 478 -13.86 -10.67 26.92
C GLU A 478 -13.17 -9.62 27.81
N ARG A 479 -13.68 -8.38 27.81
CA ARG A 479 -13.12 -7.27 28.62
C ARG A 479 -11.62 -7.09 28.38
N VAL A 480 -11.23 -7.01 27.12
CA VAL A 480 -9.84 -6.81 26.70
C VAL A 480 -9.69 -5.56 25.85
N TYR A 481 -8.47 -5.05 25.76
CA TYR A 481 -8.11 -4.03 24.77
C TYR A 481 -6.68 -4.17 24.26
N ALA A 482 -6.37 -3.49 23.16
CA ALA A 482 -4.99 -3.33 22.67
C ALA A 482 -4.73 -1.90 22.19
N THR A 483 -3.48 -1.42 22.32
CA THR A 483 -3.07 -0.06 21.89
C THR A 483 -1.97 -0.03 20.85
N GLY A 484 -1.13 -1.08 20.77
CA GLY A 484 -0.02 -1.14 19.82
C GLY A 484 -0.47 -1.24 18.37
N ASN A 485 0.44 -1.02 17.44
CA ASN A 485 0.14 -1.15 16.01
C ASN A 485 -0.03 -2.63 15.64
N VAL A 486 -1.03 -2.96 14.83
CA VAL A 486 -1.26 -4.34 14.39
C VAL A 486 -1.20 -4.39 12.86
N THR A 487 -0.32 -5.24 12.34
CA THR A 487 -0.04 -5.34 10.90
C THR A 487 0.01 -6.78 10.43
N SER A 488 -0.55 -7.04 9.24
CA SER A 488 -0.29 -8.24 8.44
C SER A 488 0.16 -7.81 7.06
N ASP A 489 1.24 -8.42 6.57
CA ASP A 489 1.79 -8.09 5.24
C ASP A 489 0.96 -8.71 4.10
N VAL A 490 -0.03 -9.58 4.38
CA VAL A 490 -0.80 -10.30 3.34
C VAL A 490 -2.32 -10.21 3.50
N ARG A 491 -2.92 -10.50 4.67
CA ARG A 491 -4.39 -10.71 4.74
C ARG A 491 -5.14 -10.04 5.88
N ASN A 492 -5.18 -10.64 7.06
CA ASN A 492 -6.21 -10.42 8.07
C ASN A 492 -5.62 -9.74 9.31
N VAL A 493 -6.22 -8.63 9.72
CA VAL A 493 -5.85 -7.92 10.94
C VAL A 493 -7.07 -7.44 11.69
N GLY A 494 -7.12 -7.74 12.98
CA GLY A 494 -8.02 -7.08 13.92
C GLY A 494 -7.25 -6.44 15.05
N GLY A 495 -7.68 -5.26 15.51
CA GLY A 495 -7.05 -4.60 16.64
C GLY A 495 -7.15 -5.41 17.93
N VAL A 496 -8.21 -6.22 18.10
CA VAL A 496 -8.32 -7.15 19.24
C VAL A 496 -8.03 -8.59 18.81
N VAL A 497 -8.75 -9.11 17.80
CA VAL A 497 -8.62 -10.49 17.32
C VAL A 497 -8.35 -10.52 15.81
N GLY A 498 -7.32 -11.23 15.37
CA GLY A 498 -6.98 -11.29 13.94
C GLY A 498 -7.97 -12.08 13.09
N TYR A 499 -8.30 -13.30 13.51
CA TYR A 499 -9.14 -14.21 12.73
C TYR A 499 -10.00 -15.13 13.62
N GLY A 500 -11.25 -15.38 13.24
CA GLY A 500 -12.22 -16.19 13.99
C GLY A 500 -12.75 -17.42 13.25
N TYR A 501 -13.01 -18.50 13.99
CA TYR A 501 -13.68 -19.71 13.52
C TYR A 501 -15.13 -19.81 14.04
N ASN A 502 -15.79 -20.94 13.81
CA ASN A 502 -17.16 -21.17 14.29
C ASN A 502 -17.15 -21.26 15.81
N GLU A 503 -18.14 -20.66 16.48
CA GLU A 503 -18.25 -20.67 17.96
C GLU A 503 -17.17 -19.83 18.66
N THR A 504 -16.55 -18.88 17.97
CA THR A 504 -15.76 -17.81 18.61
C THR A 504 -16.69 -16.78 19.26
N GLU A 505 -16.38 -16.37 20.49
CA GLU A 505 -17.08 -15.30 21.21
C GLU A 505 -16.14 -14.13 21.54
N ILE A 506 -16.54 -12.90 21.20
CA ILE A 506 -15.85 -11.67 21.58
C ILE A 506 -16.84 -10.71 22.22
N ASN A 507 -16.59 -10.35 23.49
CA ASN A 507 -17.52 -9.60 24.32
C ASN A 507 -16.86 -8.38 24.97
N ASP A 508 -17.57 -7.25 25.06
CA ASP A 508 -17.25 -6.11 25.92
C ASP A 508 -15.79 -5.61 25.80
N SER A 509 -15.30 -5.55 24.57
CA SER A 509 -13.87 -5.31 24.26
C SER A 509 -13.68 -4.08 23.38
N LEU A 510 -12.51 -3.46 23.49
CA LEU A 510 -12.21 -2.18 22.88
C LEU A 510 -10.91 -2.23 22.07
N SER A 511 -10.95 -1.76 20.85
CA SER A 511 -9.74 -1.46 20.06
C SER A 511 -9.29 -0.02 20.33
N LEU A 512 -8.12 0.15 20.94
CA LEU A 512 -7.44 1.45 21.12
C LEU A 512 -6.21 1.56 20.21
N ASN A 513 -6.11 0.69 19.20
CA ASN A 513 -4.94 0.59 18.34
C ASN A 513 -4.79 1.87 17.51
N LYS A 514 -3.55 2.38 17.43
CA LYS A 514 -3.22 3.54 16.60
C LYS A 514 -3.31 3.23 15.11
N SER A 515 -2.91 2.02 14.72
CA SER A 515 -3.11 1.48 13.38
C SER A 515 -3.47 0.00 13.36
N VAL A 516 -4.33 -0.35 12.40
CA VAL A 516 -4.71 -1.71 12.04
C VAL A 516 -4.56 -1.82 10.51
N THR A 517 -3.48 -2.45 10.04
CA THR A 517 -3.10 -2.38 8.62
C THR A 517 -2.98 -3.76 8.00
N ALA A 518 -3.75 -3.99 6.93
CA ALA A 518 -3.66 -5.20 6.10
C ALA A 518 -3.98 -4.89 4.63
N PRO A 519 -3.39 -5.60 3.65
CA PRO A 519 -3.73 -5.45 2.24
C PRO A 519 -5.15 -5.90 1.86
N GLN A 520 -5.81 -6.73 2.67
CA GLN A 520 -7.11 -7.31 2.29
C GLN A 520 -8.21 -7.10 3.33
N TRP A 521 -8.01 -7.50 4.58
CA TRP A 521 -9.04 -7.51 5.62
C TRP A 521 -8.50 -6.86 6.89
N ALA A 522 -8.71 -5.56 7.05
CA ALA A 522 -8.38 -4.83 8.27
C ALA A 522 -9.66 -4.28 8.91
N HIS A 523 -9.91 -4.62 10.16
CA HIS A 523 -11.03 -4.07 10.93
C HIS A 523 -10.59 -3.73 12.36
N PRO A 524 -11.13 -2.66 12.97
CA PRO A 524 -10.68 -2.25 14.30
C PRO A 524 -10.74 -3.34 15.36
N VAL A 525 -11.75 -4.21 15.38
CA VAL A 525 -11.91 -5.23 16.43
C VAL A 525 -11.52 -6.63 15.95
N LEU A 526 -12.25 -7.19 14.98
CA LEU A 526 -12.02 -8.55 14.45
C LEU A 526 -11.71 -8.54 12.96
N GLY A 527 -10.52 -9.02 12.56
CA GLY A 527 -10.08 -8.94 11.17
C GLY A 527 -10.97 -9.72 10.21
N ARG A 528 -11.25 -11.00 10.46
CA ARG A 528 -12.16 -11.80 9.62
C ARG A 528 -12.70 -13.04 10.34
N VAL A 529 -13.88 -13.50 9.95
CA VAL A 529 -14.40 -14.83 10.28
C VAL A 529 -14.28 -15.76 9.06
N LEU A 530 -13.88 -17.01 9.26
CA LEU A 530 -13.80 -18.00 8.17
C LEU A 530 -15.14 -18.12 7.45
N SER A 531 -15.09 -18.18 6.11
CA SER A 531 -16.29 -18.30 5.28
C SER A 531 -17.14 -19.51 5.67
N GLY A 532 -18.41 -19.26 6.00
CA GLY A 532 -19.36 -20.30 6.44
C GLY A 532 -19.42 -20.50 7.95
N ASN A 533 -18.55 -19.85 8.72
CA ASN A 533 -18.55 -19.86 10.18
C ASN A 533 -19.27 -18.62 10.74
N VAL A 534 -19.71 -18.72 11.99
CA VAL A 534 -20.35 -17.63 12.72
C VAL A 534 -19.60 -17.39 14.04
N ALA A 535 -19.31 -16.12 14.32
CA ALA A 535 -18.82 -15.65 15.61
C ALA A 535 -19.92 -14.89 16.36
N THR A 536 -19.94 -14.99 17.69
CA THR A 536 -20.82 -14.20 18.57
C THR A 536 -20.07 -12.95 18.99
N LEU A 537 -20.57 -11.78 18.56
CA LEU A 537 -19.93 -10.49 18.78
C LEU A 537 -20.88 -9.59 19.57
N THR A 538 -20.47 -9.13 20.75
CA THR A 538 -21.29 -8.24 21.60
C THR A 538 -20.44 -7.20 22.32
N GLY A 539 -20.98 -5.99 22.55
CA GLY A 539 -20.29 -4.96 23.32
C GLY A 539 -18.95 -4.50 22.72
N LEU A 540 -18.80 -4.52 21.39
CA LEU A 540 -17.53 -4.20 20.73
C LEU A 540 -17.41 -2.71 20.38
N TYR A 541 -16.26 -2.11 20.66
CA TYR A 541 -16.00 -0.71 20.38
C TYR A 541 -14.61 -0.48 19.80
N ALA A 542 -14.42 0.65 19.14
CA ALA A 542 -13.13 1.05 18.58
C ALA A 542 -12.91 2.55 18.71
N TRP A 543 -11.68 2.97 18.99
CA TRP A 543 -11.30 4.38 18.95
C TRP A 543 -11.48 4.91 17.53
N GLN A 544 -12.30 5.97 17.40
CA GLN A 544 -12.71 6.49 16.10
C GLN A 544 -11.57 7.08 15.27
N ASP A 545 -10.47 7.51 15.90
CA ASP A 545 -9.32 8.15 15.22
C ASP A 545 -8.17 7.14 14.95
N GLY A 546 -8.38 5.86 15.30
CA GLY A 546 -7.48 4.77 14.92
C GLY A 546 -7.47 4.57 13.40
N PHE A 547 -6.30 4.43 12.80
CA PHE A 547 -6.19 4.26 11.35
C PHE A 547 -6.44 2.82 10.92
N VAL A 548 -7.26 2.62 9.89
CA VAL A 548 -7.52 1.31 9.29
C VAL A 548 -7.35 1.40 7.77
N ALA A 549 -6.37 0.66 7.23
CA ALA A 549 -5.96 0.81 5.83
C ALA A 549 -7.02 0.35 4.81
N THR A 550 -7.65 -0.81 5.04
CA THR A 550 -8.55 -1.44 4.07
C THR A 550 -9.76 -2.05 4.78
N SER A 551 -10.90 -1.35 4.79
CA SER A 551 -12.18 -1.91 5.24
C SER A 551 -12.88 -2.61 4.07
N ALA A 552 -13.01 -3.93 4.11
CA ALA A 552 -13.52 -4.73 2.99
C ALA A 552 -15.05 -4.92 2.98
N LEU A 553 -15.77 -4.47 4.02
CA LEU A 553 -17.20 -4.69 4.17
C LEU A 553 -18.01 -3.40 4.02
N ASN A 554 -19.05 -3.46 3.18
CA ASN A 554 -20.06 -2.40 3.06
C ASN A 554 -21.09 -2.49 4.20
N GLU A 555 -20.63 -2.50 5.45
CA GLU A 555 -21.48 -2.53 6.64
C GLU A 555 -21.07 -1.40 7.59
N GLU A 556 -22.06 -0.71 8.16
CA GLU A 556 -21.80 0.36 9.14
C GLU A 556 -21.25 -0.23 10.45
N PRO A 557 -20.30 0.46 11.12
CA PRO A 557 -19.78 0.05 12.42
C PRO A 557 -20.87 -0.16 13.48
N SER A 558 -20.80 -1.25 14.26
CA SER A 558 -21.76 -1.55 15.33
C SER A 558 -21.16 -2.40 16.45
N THR A 559 -21.82 -2.44 17.60
CA THR A 559 -21.37 -3.22 18.78
C THR A 559 -21.39 -4.74 18.59
N SER A 560 -21.88 -5.23 17.45
CA SER A 560 -22.06 -6.65 17.16
C SER A 560 -21.50 -7.07 15.82
N ASN A 561 -20.53 -6.32 15.27
CA ASN A 561 -19.83 -6.68 14.04
C ASN A 561 -18.32 -6.49 14.18
N LEU A 562 -17.60 -6.78 13.08
CA LEU A 562 -16.14 -6.78 13.02
C LEU A 562 -15.49 -5.42 13.33
N TYR A 563 -16.24 -4.33 13.13
CA TYR A 563 -15.76 -2.97 13.33
C TYR A 563 -15.79 -2.52 14.78
N GLY A 564 -16.80 -2.95 15.55
CA GLY A 564 -17.17 -2.29 16.80
C GLY A 564 -17.82 -0.93 16.55
N ALA A 565 -18.53 -0.39 17.55
CA ALA A 565 -19.04 0.98 17.46
C ALA A 565 -17.89 1.99 17.68
N PRO A 566 -17.78 3.06 16.87
CA PRO A 566 -16.75 4.07 17.02
C PRO A 566 -16.98 4.90 18.29
N VAL A 567 -15.90 5.23 18.99
CA VAL A 567 -15.91 6.01 20.23
C VAL A 567 -14.92 7.18 20.10
N ALA A 568 -15.38 8.38 20.46
CA ALA A 568 -14.55 9.57 20.44
C ALA A 568 -13.56 9.58 21.61
N ALA A 569 -12.40 10.22 21.41
CA ALA A 569 -11.39 10.35 22.46
C ALA A 569 -11.96 10.96 23.76
N ALA A 570 -12.85 11.95 23.64
CA ALA A 570 -13.50 12.58 24.79
C ALA A 570 -14.39 11.63 25.61
N ASP A 571 -14.96 10.59 24.99
CA ASP A 571 -15.78 9.59 25.70
C ASP A 571 -14.89 8.53 26.41
N LEU A 572 -13.62 8.40 25.99
CA LEU A 572 -12.64 7.51 26.60
C LEU A 572 -11.91 8.16 27.80
N GLU A 573 -12.21 9.43 28.10
CA GLU A 573 -11.67 10.14 29.26
C GLU A 573 -12.32 9.65 30.57
N GLY A 574 -11.49 9.19 31.50
CA GLY A 574 -11.91 8.68 32.80
C GLY A 574 -12.54 7.27 32.79
N ALA A 575 -13.02 6.83 33.94
CA ALA A 575 -13.52 5.46 34.15
C ALA A 575 -14.97 5.21 33.65
N GLY A 576 -15.70 6.26 33.28
CA GLY A 576 -17.15 6.20 33.06
C GLY A 576 -17.57 5.28 31.92
N PHE A 577 -16.97 5.44 30.73
CA PHE A 577 -17.27 4.59 29.57
C PHE A 577 -16.99 3.10 29.86
N TYR A 578 -15.84 2.81 30.47
CA TYR A 578 -15.44 1.44 30.80
C TYR A 578 -16.38 0.78 31.81
N ALA A 579 -16.78 1.49 32.86
CA ALA A 579 -17.70 0.96 33.87
C ALA A 579 -19.15 0.86 33.37
N ASP A 580 -19.68 1.96 32.83
CA ASP A 580 -21.11 2.09 32.55
C ASP A 580 -21.53 1.47 31.21
N THR A 581 -20.62 1.45 30.23
CA THR A 581 -20.90 0.97 28.86
C THR A 581 -20.31 -0.41 28.60
N LEU A 582 -19.04 -0.63 28.95
CA LEU A 582 -18.38 -1.94 28.80
C LEU A 582 -18.59 -2.87 30.00
N GLY A 583 -19.12 -2.36 31.13
CA GLY A 583 -19.37 -3.19 32.32
C GLY A 583 -18.09 -3.67 33.02
N TRP A 584 -16.95 -3.02 32.80
CA TRP A 584 -15.68 -3.38 33.42
C TRP A 584 -15.69 -3.06 34.92
N ASP A 585 -15.15 -3.97 35.74
CA ASP A 585 -15.02 -3.76 37.19
C ASP A 585 -13.85 -2.81 37.49
N MET A 586 -14.15 -1.52 37.50
CA MET A 586 -13.21 -0.44 37.83
C MET A 586 -12.91 -0.34 39.34
N GLU A 587 -13.53 -1.16 40.19
CA GLU A 587 -13.28 -1.19 41.64
C GLU A 587 -12.25 -2.26 42.02
N GLN A 588 -12.35 -3.45 41.44
CA GLN A 588 -11.54 -4.62 41.83
C GLN A 588 -10.49 -5.01 40.78
N VAL A 589 -10.75 -4.80 39.49
CA VAL A 589 -9.89 -5.31 38.41
C VAL A 589 -9.08 -4.18 37.77
N TRP A 590 -9.78 -3.14 37.31
CA TRP A 590 -9.22 -2.05 36.54
C TRP A 590 -9.14 -0.76 37.34
N GLN A 591 -8.21 0.13 36.98
CA GLN A 591 -8.17 1.52 37.41
C GLN A 591 -7.86 2.41 36.22
N TYR A 592 -8.45 3.60 36.18
CA TYR A 592 -8.11 4.56 35.13
C TYR A 592 -6.78 5.24 35.46
N ASP A 593 -5.86 5.26 34.51
CA ASP A 593 -4.60 5.99 34.61
C ASP A 593 -4.70 7.29 33.80
N GLU A 594 -4.60 8.42 34.50
CA GLU A 594 -4.74 9.77 33.93
C GLU A 594 -3.54 10.17 33.05
N GLU A 595 -2.34 9.63 33.33
CA GLU A 595 -1.14 9.94 32.57
C GLU A 595 -1.12 9.17 31.24
N LEU A 596 -1.58 7.91 31.28
CA LEU A 596 -1.69 7.06 30.11
C LEU A 596 -3.00 7.25 29.34
N GLY A 597 -4.00 7.93 29.93
CA GLY A 597 -5.31 8.20 29.34
C GLY A 597 -6.15 6.92 29.10
N ARG A 598 -5.91 5.85 29.86
CA ARG A 598 -6.56 4.54 29.65
C ARG A 598 -6.64 3.69 30.94
N PRO A 599 -7.50 2.65 30.99
CA PRO A 599 -7.54 1.72 32.11
C PRO A 599 -6.31 0.81 32.18
N VAL A 600 -5.72 0.66 33.36
CA VAL A 600 -4.67 -0.32 33.65
C VAL A 600 -5.14 -1.29 34.72
N LEU A 601 -4.51 -2.45 34.83
CA LEU A 601 -4.85 -3.44 35.85
C LEU A 601 -4.39 -2.99 37.23
N ARG A 602 -5.21 -3.20 38.27
CA ARG A 602 -4.87 -2.86 39.67
C ARG A 602 -3.80 -3.77 40.27
N VAL A 603 -3.81 -5.05 39.88
CA VAL A 603 -2.92 -6.06 40.48
C VAL A 603 -1.51 -5.96 39.91
N VAL A 604 -1.40 -5.79 38.59
CA VAL A 604 -0.12 -5.60 37.88
C VAL A 604 -0.26 -4.38 36.97
N SER A 605 -0.01 -3.19 37.51
CA SER A 605 -0.22 -1.94 36.79
C SER A 605 0.90 -1.67 35.78
N GLU A 606 0.54 -1.11 34.63
CA GLU A 606 1.48 -0.47 33.73
C GLU A 606 2.00 0.82 34.39
N ASN A 607 3.32 1.00 34.42
CA ASN A 607 3.94 2.24 34.82
C ASN A 607 4.30 3.03 33.56
N ALA A 608 4.07 4.34 33.53
CA ALA A 608 4.61 5.22 32.48
C ALA A 608 6.13 4.99 32.40
N ALA A 609 6.61 4.49 31.26
CA ALA A 609 7.98 4.03 31.12
C ALA A 609 8.98 5.15 31.46
N THR A 610 9.82 4.92 32.46
CA THR A 610 11.00 5.75 32.72
C THR A 610 12.10 5.40 31.72
N GLY A 611 12.32 6.28 30.75
CA GLY A 611 13.62 6.47 30.08
C GLY A 611 14.01 5.45 29.02
N GLY A 612 13.50 5.64 27.79
CA GLY A 612 14.26 5.26 26.60
C GLY A 612 15.54 6.11 26.47
N PRO A 613 16.47 5.76 25.55
CA PRO A 613 17.62 6.62 25.26
C PRO A 613 17.16 8.04 24.90
N GLU A 614 17.86 9.05 25.43
CA GLU A 614 17.58 10.46 25.13
C GLU A 614 17.76 10.69 23.63
N LEU A 615 16.66 11.01 22.94
CA LEU A 615 16.66 11.27 21.51
C LEU A 615 17.30 12.63 21.24
N PRO A 616 18.05 12.79 20.13
CA PRO A 616 18.64 14.08 19.77
C PRO A 616 17.51 15.01 19.33
N VAL A 617 17.00 15.83 20.24
CA VAL A 617 15.93 16.79 19.97
C VAL A 617 16.46 18.22 19.94
N ASN A 618 15.96 19.03 19.02
CA ASN A 618 16.29 20.45 18.92
C ASN A 618 15.50 21.30 19.95
N GLU A 619 15.68 22.62 19.93
CA GLU A 619 14.99 23.55 20.86
C GLU A 619 13.46 23.54 20.74
N ASP A 620 12.92 23.12 19.60
CA ASP A 620 11.49 23.01 19.31
C ASP A 620 10.91 21.62 19.65
N GLY A 621 11.76 20.68 20.11
CA GLY A 621 11.37 19.31 20.44
C GLY A 621 11.32 18.35 19.27
N LYS A 622 11.76 18.75 18.07
CA LYS A 622 11.87 17.87 16.89
C LYS A 622 13.14 17.01 16.97
N ILE A 623 13.02 15.73 16.63
CA ILE A 623 14.16 14.81 16.52
C ILE A 623 15.01 15.17 15.31
N GLU A 624 16.30 15.39 15.53
CA GLU A 624 17.25 15.73 14.47
C GLU A 624 17.69 14.49 13.69
N ILE A 625 17.62 14.60 12.36
CA ILE A 625 18.15 13.62 11.41
C ILE A 625 19.39 14.24 10.75
N ALA A 626 20.57 13.72 11.07
CA ALA A 626 21.84 14.25 10.59
C ALA A 626 22.55 13.31 9.60
N THR A 627 22.19 12.03 9.61
CA THR A 627 22.81 10.98 8.79
C THR A 627 21.76 10.04 8.20
N PRO A 628 22.08 9.31 7.12
CA PRO A 628 21.20 8.26 6.59
C PRO A 628 20.74 7.22 7.61
N ALA A 629 21.56 6.90 8.61
CA ALA A 629 21.22 5.93 9.65
C ALA A 629 20.13 6.46 10.61
N ASP A 630 20.04 7.78 10.79
CA ASP A 630 19.05 8.40 11.67
C ASP A 630 17.63 8.29 11.11
N LEU A 631 17.46 8.10 9.78
CA LEU A 631 16.15 7.85 9.17
C LEU A 631 15.42 6.65 9.79
N ALA A 632 16.15 5.69 10.37
CA ALA A 632 15.54 4.58 11.12
C ALA A 632 14.73 5.05 12.35
N LEU A 633 14.99 6.23 12.89
CA LEU A 633 14.23 6.83 13.98
C LEU A 633 12.79 7.16 13.56
N VAL A 634 12.56 7.53 12.30
CA VAL A 634 11.21 7.77 11.75
C VAL A 634 10.36 6.51 11.84
N THR A 635 10.95 5.36 11.53
CA THR A 635 10.27 4.06 11.64
C THR A 635 10.02 3.66 13.10
N ARG A 636 10.92 4.01 14.03
CA ARG A 636 10.79 3.68 15.46
C ARG A 636 9.84 4.63 16.20
N HIS A 637 9.71 5.87 15.72
CA HIS A 637 8.93 6.93 16.36
C HIS A 637 8.06 7.66 15.32
N PRO A 638 7.13 6.97 14.64
CA PRO A 638 6.36 7.55 13.53
C PRO A 638 5.42 8.70 13.93
N GLU A 639 5.21 8.89 15.24
CA GLU A 639 4.40 9.97 15.84
C GLU A 639 5.21 11.21 16.19
N ALA A 640 6.54 11.13 16.14
CA ALA A 640 7.41 12.24 16.51
C ALA A 640 7.62 13.20 15.35
N ASP A 641 7.96 14.44 15.68
CA ASP A 641 8.36 15.43 14.70
C ASP A 641 9.86 15.33 14.45
N PHE A 642 10.25 15.41 13.17
CA PHE A 642 11.60 15.23 12.69
C PHE A 642 12.05 16.44 11.89
N VAL A 643 13.34 16.74 11.95
CA VAL A 643 13.96 17.80 11.16
C VAL A 643 15.29 17.33 10.59
N LEU A 644 15.52 17.55 9.28
CA LEU A 644 16.83 17.35 8.69
C LEU A 644 17.79 18.46 9.14
N THR A 645 19.03 18.10 9.45
CA THR A 645 20.10 19.05 9.80
C THR A 645 21.23 19.11 8.77
N ALA A 646 21.17 18.25 7.76
CA ALA A 646 22.09 18.15 6.65
C ALA A 646 21.44 17.46 5.44
N ASP A 647 22.01 17.69 4.25
CA ASP A 647 21.70 16.86 3.08
C ASP A 647 22.16 15.41 3.31
N LEU A 648 21.33 14.45 2.90
CA LEU A 648 21.58 13.03 3.10
C LEU A 648 21.87 12.34 1.76
N ASP A 649 23.04 11.72 1.62
CA ASP A 649 23.36 10.86 0.47
C ASP A 649 23.13 9.39 0.81
N LEU A 650 22.19 8.74 0.11
CA LEU A 650 21.84 7.33 0.29
C LEU A 650 22.59 6.39 -0.65
N SER A 651 23.60 6.85 -1.39
CA SER A 651 24.39 6.02 -2.32
C SER A 651 25.07 4.80 -1.67
N GLY A 652 25.27 4.81 -0.35
CA GLY A 652 25.81 3.69 0.43
C GLY A 652 24.76 2.80 1.11
N VAL A 653 23.47 3.00 0.86
CA VAL A 653 22.38 2.22 1.43
C VAL A 653 21.85 1.24 0.39
N ASP A 654 22.10 -0.05 0.61
CA ASP A 654 21.59 -1.12 -0.26
C ASP A 654 20.08 -1.32 -0.03
N ASP A 655 19.27 -1.16 -1.08
CA ASP A 655 17.81 -1.35 -1.12
C ASP A 655 17.05 -0.72 0.07
N PHE A 656 16.96 0.62 0.04
CA PHE A 656 16.27 1.42 1.06
C PHE A 656 14.84 0.92 1.28
N GLN A 657 14.48 0.75 2.55
CA GLN A 657 13.13 0.36 2.95
C GLN A 657 12.32 1.61 3.29
N SER A 658 11.17 1.80 2.64
CA SER A 658 10.28 2.94 2.92
C SER A 658 9.99 3.05 4.41
N LEU A 659 10.15 4.27 4.94
CA LEU A 659 9.98 4.57 6.36
C LEU A 659 8.55 4.30 6.81
N GLY A 660 8.44 3.86 8.06
CA GLY A 660 7.17 3.48 8.70
C GLY A 660 6.65 2.09 8.31
N GLY A 661 7.08 1.51 7.18
CA GLY A 661 6.53 0.24 6.70
C GLY A 661 4.98 0.30 6.67
N SER A 662 4.29 -0.62 7.32
CA SER A 662 2.82 -0.61 7.42
C SER A 662 2.26 0.28 8.53
N VAL A 663 3.13 0.90 9.34
CA VAL A 663 2.75 1.87 10.36
C VAL A 663 2.72 3.26 9.73
N PRO A 664 1.61 4.01 9.85
CA PRO A 664 1.52 5.34 9.29
C PRO A 664 2.43 6.33 10.02
N PHE A 665 3.15 7.16 9.26
CA PHE A 665 3.81 8.34 9.78
C PHE A 665 2.78 9.43 10.09
N ARG A 666 2.79 9.99 11.30
CA ARG A 666 1.78 10.93 11.82
C ARG A 666 2.38 12.25 12.31
N GLY A 667 3.69 12.30 12.56
CA GLY A 667 4.38 13.53 12.95
C GLY A 667 4.67 14.47 11.78
N GLU A 668 5.55 15.43 12.02
CA GLU A 668 6.10 16.35 11.02
C GLU A 668 7.46 15.84 10.50
N PHE A 669 7.67 15.82 9.19
CA PHE A 669 8.98 15.57 8.57
C PHE A 669 9.40 16.85 7.85
N ASP A 670 10.16 17.66 8.56
CA ASP A 670 10.68 18.95 8.12
C ASP A 670 12.02 18.75 7.43
N GLY A 671 12.04 18.92 6.10
CA GLY A 671 13.28 18.87 5.33
C GLY A 671 14.21 20.05 5.62
N ALA A 672 13.72 21.13 6.22
CA ALA A 672 14.47 22.33 6.58
C ALA A 672 15.34 22.92 5.45
N GLY A 673 14.94 22.70 4.20
CA GLY A 673 15.70 23.15 3.03
C GLY A 673 16.79 22.18 2.57
N HIS A 674 16.84 20.97 3.12
CA HIS A 674 17.80 19.93 2.78
C HIS A 674 17.26 18.93 1.75
N THR A 675 18.18 18.15 1.20
CA THR A 675 17.92 17.14 0.18
C THR A 675 18.24 15.73 0.67
N ILE A 676 17.55 14.74 0.12
CA ILE A 676 17.89 13.32 0.23
C ILE A 676 18.19 12.82 -1.18
N SER A 677 19.45 12.48 -1.45
CA SER A 677 19.93 12.08 -2.77
C SER A 677 20.16 10.58 -2.90
N ASN A 678 20.06 10.06 -4.13
CA ASN A 678 20.44 8.69 -4.50
C ASN A 678 19.63 7.57 -3.80
N LEU A 679 18.39 7.86 -3.39
CA LEU A 679 17.49 6.85 -2.82
C LEU A 679 17.22 5.75 -3.85
N THR A 680 17.58 4.50 -3.55
CA THR A 680 17.20 3.33 -4.38
C THR A 680 16.36 2.37 -3.55
N SER A 681 15.14 2.05 -4.01
CA SER A 681 14.17 1.27 -3.22
C SER A 681 13.27 0.37 -4.08
N THR A 682 13.08 -0.86 -3.61
CA THR A 682 12.08 -1.80 -4.14
C THR A 682 10.74 -1.77 -3.38
N THR A 683 10.67 -1.02 -2.27
CA THR A 683 9.47 -0.92 -1.43
C THR A 683 8.67 0.37 -1.63
N GLY A 684 9.22 1.34 -2.37
CA GLY A 684 8.57 2.60 -2.72
C GLY A 684 9.40 3.84 -2.37
N GLY A 685 8.74 4.97 -2.17
CA GLY A 685 9.37 6.25 -1.82
C GLY A 685 9.97 6.32 -0.42
N LEU A 686 10.29 7.53 0.02
CA LEU A 686 10.84 7.80 1.35
C LEU A 686 9.91 7.26 2.46
N ILE A 687 8.62 7.61 2.45
CA ILE A 687 7.64 7.21 3.48
C ILE A 687 6.57 6.32 2.84
N ASN A 688 6.25 5.16 3.44
CA ASN A 688 5.22 4.32 2.83
C ASN A 688 3.81 4.93 2.95
N LEU A 689 3.44 5.38 4.14
CA LEU A 689 2.09 5.85 4.47
C LEU A 689 2.18 7.13 5.32
N ASN A 690 1.73 8.26 4.76
CA ASN A 690 1.75 9.56 5.43
C ASN A 690 0.35 9.97 5.91
N LEU A 691 0.18 10.21 7.21
CA LEU A 691 -0.97 10.88 7.84
C LEU A 691 -0.54 12.23 8.46
N GLY A 692 0.76 12.51 8.51
CA GLY A 692 1.35 13.69 9.10
C GLY A 692 1.62 14.80 8.09
N TYR A 693 2.68 15.57 8.33
CA TYR A 693 3.08 16.71 7.51
C TYR A 693 4.49 16.53 6.98
N VAL A 694 4.68 16.54 5.65
CA VAL A 694 6.01 16.42 5.02
C VAL A 694 6.28 17.68 4.19
N HIS A 695 7.36 18.40 4.48
CA HIS A 695 7.60 19.66 3.80
C HIS A 695 9.07 20.08 3.69
N ASP A 696 9.33 21.06 2.81
CA ASP A 696 10.63 21.72 2.64
C ASP A 696 11.80 20.77 2.34
N LEU A 697 11.54 19.79 1.47
CA LEU A 697 12.41 18.65 1.19
C LEU A 697 12.62 18.44 -0.32
N GLY A 698 13.86 18.16 -0.73
CA GLY A 698 14.18 17.71 -2.10
C GLY A 698 14.58 16.24 -2.12
N ILE A 699 13.93 15.41 -2.95
CA ILE A 699 14.36 14.02 -3.21
C ILE A 699 15.08 13.98 -4.55
N VAL A 700 16.40 13.78 -4.54
CA VAL A 700 17.25 13.98 -5.71
C VAL A 700 17.81 12.66 -6.23
N ASP A 701 17.79 12.47 -7.55
CA ASP A 701 18.38 11.32 -8.25
C ASP A 701 17.93 9.96 -7.70
N ALA A 702 16.64 9.87 -7.34
CA ALA A 702 16.09 8.66 -6.75
C ALA A 702 15.62 7.65 -7.81
N THR A 703 15.71 6.36 -7.47
CA THR A 703 15.27 5.24 -8.31
C THR A 703 14.36 4.32 -7.50
N VAL A 704 13.06 4.35 -7.80
CA VAL A 704 12.07 3.46 -7.17
C VAL A 704 11.60 2.42 -8.18
N SER A 705 11.74 1.13 -7.84
CA SER A 705 11.32 0.00 -8.68
C SER A 705 10.56 -1.03 -7.86
N ARG A 706 9.24 -0.83 -7.71
CA ARG A 706 8.38 -1.59 -6.80
C ARG A 706 7.49 -2.60 -7.54
N ASP A 707 7.48 -3.86 -7.11
CA ASP A 707 6.58 -4.88 -7.70
C ASP A 707 5.10 -4.68 -7.29
N GLY A 708 4.85 -4.00 -6.16
CA GLY A 708 3.53 -3.62 -5.70
C GLY A 708 2.91 -2.42 -6.45
N SER A 709 1.61 -2.20 -6.25
CA SER A 709 0.94 -0.96 -6.68
C SER A 709 1.25 0.18 -5.70
N ASN A 710 1.06 1.43 -6.17
CA ASN A 710 1.23 2.68 -5.40
C ASN A 710 2.71 3.04 -5.17
N ALA A 711 3.27 3.94 -5.96
CA ALA A 711 4.62 4.43 -5.69
C ALA A 711 4.79 5.88 -6.11
N GLY A 712 5.56 6.63 -5.31
CA GLY A 712 6.08 7.94 -5.62
C GLY A 712 7.36 8.18 -4.82
N LEU A 713 8.17 9.17 -5.19
CA LEU A 713 9.47 9.39 -4.52
C LEU A 713 9.33 9.81 -3.05
N VAL A 714 8.28 10.57 -2.72
CA VAL A 714 8.04 11.08 -1.36
C VAL A 714 7.26 10.05 -0.57
N VAL A 715 6.08 9.66 -1.09
CA VAL A 715 5.21 8.69 -0.44
C VAL A 715 4.54 7.71 -1.40
N ASN A 716 4.26 6.51 -0.91
CA ASN A 716 3.40 5.57 -1.63
C ASN A 716 1.90 5.92 -1.44
N HIS A 717 1.49 6.26 -0.21
CA HIS A 717 0.12 6.62 0.14
C HIS A 717 0.10 7.89 1.00
N ASN A 718 -0.68 8.89 0.58
CA ASN A 718 -0.86 10.15 1.29
C ASN A 718 -2.28 10.32 1.83
N HIS A 719 -2.41 10.47 3.14
CA HIS A 719 -3.60 10.95 3.84
C HIS A 719 -3.35 12.27 4.57
N GLY A 720 -2.08 12.67 4.74
CA GLY A 720 -1.66 13.90 5.37
C GLY A 720 -1.44 15.05 4.38
N VAL A 721 -0.53 15.96 4.74
CA VAL A 721 -0.17 17.13 3.93
C VAL A 721 1.26 16.99 3.42
N ILE A 722 1.45 17.24 2.13
CA ILE A 722 2.77 17.35 1.49
C ILE A 722 2.88 18.72 0.84
N GLU A 723 3.92 19.47 1.19
CA GLU A 723 4.03 20.88 0.79
C GLU A 723 5.48 21.32 0.58
N ARG A 724 5.78 22.13 -0.45
CA ARG A 724 7.15 22.63 -0.70
C ARG A 724 8.16 21.48 -0.84
N VAL A 725 7.83 20.50 -1.68
CA VAL A 725 8.65 19.32 -1.95
C VAL A 725 8.92 19.17 -3.44
N TYR A 726 10.12 18.70 -3.82
CA TYR A 726 10.37 18.30 -5.20
C TYR A 726 11.09 16.95 -5.31
N GLY A 727 11.03 16.36 -6.50
CA GLY A 727 11.64 15.07 -6.81
C GLY A 727 12.32 15.04 -8.17
N THR A 728 13.49 14.40 -8.27
CA THR A 728 14.15 14.03 -9.54
C THR A 728 14.50 12.54 -9.56
N GLY A 729 14.47 11.93 -10.75
CA GLY A 729 14.86 10.53 -10.93
C GLY A 729 13.82 9.68 -11.67
N THR A 730 13.59 8.45 -11.22
CA THR A 730 12.70 7.49 -11.89
C THR A 730 11.81 6.73 -10.90
N VAL A 731 10.55 6.50 -11.28
CA VAL A 731 9.60 5.67 -10.50
C VAL A 731 8.94 4.66 -11.42
N THR A 732 9.07 3.38 -11.07
CA THR A 732 8.40 2.26 -11.72
C THR A 732 7.66 1.43 -10.69
N ALA A 733 6.36 1.20 -10.89
CA ALA A 733 5.56 0.31 -10.04
C ALA A 733 4.39 -0.33 -10.78
N ALA A 734 3.78 -1.39 -10.21
CA ALA A 734 2.78 -2.20 -10.91
C ALA A 734 1.53 -1.42 -11.36
N SER A 735 1.06 -0.43 -10.60
CA SER A 735 0.03 0.55 -10.98
C SER A 735 0.01 1.71 -9.98
N ARG A 736 -0.79 2.76 -10.23
CA ARG A 736 -0.97 3.94 -9.36
C ARG A 736 0.37 4.62 -9.06
N VAL A 737 1.09 4.97 -10.12
CA VAL A 737 2.47 5.47 -10.02
C VAL A 737 2.49 6.97 -10.24
N GLY A 738 3.06 7.73 -9.30
CA GLY A 738 3.27 9.17 -9.42
C GLY A 738 4.74 9.53 -9.29
N GLY A 739 5.14 10.71 -9.78
CA GLY A 739 6.50 11.21 -9.57
C GLY A 739 6.81 11.44 -8.08
N LEU A 740 5.89 12.03 -7.32
CA LEU A 740 6.06 12.28 -5.88
C LEU A 740 5.18 11.37 -5.01
N VAL A 741 3.94 11.13 -5.45
CA VAL A 741 2.91 10.46 -4.64
C VAL A 741 2.25 9.36 -5.46
N GLY A 742 2.23 8.13 -4.94
CA GLY A 742 1.50 7.02 -5.59
C GLY A 742 -0.02 7.24 -5.57
N GLU A 743 -0.60 7.31 -4.37
CA GLU A 743 -2.03 7.54 -4.15
C GLU A 743 -2.26 8.58 -3.05
N SER A 744 -3.32 9.39 -3.18
CA SER A 744 -3.66 10.41 -2.19
C SER A 744 -5.15 10.46 -1.87
N THR A 745 -5.47 10.62 -0.59
CA THR A 745 -6.72 11.19 -0.05
C THR A 745 -6.48 12.52 0.67
N GLY A 746 -5.21 12.91 0.87
CA GLY A 746 -4.79 14.14 1.53
C GLY A 746 -4.40 15.26 0.57
N GLU A 747 -3.60 16.20 1.06
CA GLU A 747 -3.21 17.43 0.36
C GLU A 747 -1.80 17.31 -0.24
N LEU A 748 -1.65 17.73 -1.49
CA LEU A 748 -0.36 17.96 -2.14
C LEU A 748 -0.34 19.37 -2.72
N ARG A 749 0.52 20.25 -2.21
CA ARG A 749 0.62 21.64 -2.70
C ARG A 749 2.05 22.12 -2.86
N ASP A 750 2.24 23.11 -3.71
CA ASP A 750 3.53 23.78 -3.89
C ASP A 750 4.70 22.81 -4.13
N ALA A 751 4.56 21.92 -5.10
CA ALA A 751 5.48 20.80 -5.28
C ALA A 751 5.65 20.43 -6.76
N TYR A 752 6.76 19.79 -7.11
CA TYR A 752 7.00 19.40 -8.50
C TYR A 752 7.86 18.16 -8.70
N ALA A 753 7.67 17.50 -9.85
CA ALA A 753 8.41 16.29 -10.22
C ALA A 753 9.12 16.44 -11.57
N VAL A 754 10.44 16.26 -11.57
CA VAL A 754 11.27 16.05 -12.77
C VAL A 754 11.63 14.57 -12.82
N VAL A 755 10.60 13.73 -12.92
CA VAL A 755 10.69 12.28 -12.71
C VAL A 755 10.13 11.55 -13.92
N ASP A 756 10.88 10.55 -14.42
CA ASP A 756 10.35 9.62 -15.40
C ASP A 756 9.51 8.55 -14.70
N VAL A 757 8.22 8.50 -15.03
CA VAL A 757 7.22 7.64 -14.40
C VAL A 757 6.78 6.56 -15.38
N SER A 758 6.90 5.30 -14.97
CA SER A 758 6.49 4.16 -15.80
C SER A 758 5.69 3.10 -15.04
N THR A 759 4.72 2.47 -15.71
CA THR A 759 3.99 1.34 -15.13
C THR A 759 3.61 0.29 -16.18
N PRO A 760 3.77 -1.01 -15.87
CA PRO A 760 3.17 -2.07 -16.68
C PRO A 760 1.65 -2.18 -16.48
N GLY A 761 1.08 -1.52 -15.46
CA GLY A 761 -0.35 -1.54 -15.15
C GLY A 761 -1.12 -0.37 -15.71
N THR A 762 -2.04 0.17 -14.91
CA THR A 762 -3.19 0.95 -15.40
C THR A 762 -3.14 2.45 -15.15
N GLU A 763 -2.50 2.93 -14.07
CA GLU A 763 -2.50 4.35 -13.73
C GLU A 763 -1.08 4.90 -13.55
N ALA A 764 -0.73 5.94 -14.31
CA ALA A 764 0.49 6.73 -14.09
C ALA A 764 0.22 8.23 -14.20
N GLY A 765 0.78 9.02 -13.29
CA GLY A 765 0.73 10.48 -13.31
C GLY A 765 2.12 11.08 -13.14
N GLY A 766 2.39 12.22 -13.79
CA GLY A 766 3.70 12.87 -13.66
C GLY A 766 4.05 13.29 -12.23
N VAL A 767 3.06 13.55 -11.38
CA VAL A 767 3.25 13.88 -9.96
C VAL A 767 2.47 12.95 -9.04
N LEU A 768 1.17 12.75 -9.31
CA LEU A 768 0.27 11.91 -8.51
C LEU A 768 -0.29 10.76 -9.35
N GLY A 769 -0.13 9.51 -8.90
CA GLY A 769 -0.68 8.36 -9.61
C GLY A 769 -2.21 8.28 -9.56
N LEU A 770 -2.79 8.33 -8.36
CA LEU A 770 -4.23 8.21 -8.11
C LEU A 770 -4.74 9.21 -7.07
N GLY A 771 -5.74 10.01 -7.43
CA GLY A 771 -6.54 10.80 -6.50
C GLY A 771 -7.80 10.05 -6.06
N MET A 772 -7.97 9.89 -4.75
CA MET A 772 -9.16 9.35 -4.10
C MET A 772 -10.08 10.48 -3.58
N PRO A 773 -11.29 10.18 -3.06
CA PRO A 773 -12.14 11.21 -2.47
C PRO A 773 -11.40 11.97 -1.35
N GLY A 774 -11.47 13.30 -1.39
CA GLY A 774 -10.77 14.19 -0.43
C GLY A 774 -9.41 14.70 -0.92
N SER A 775 -8.83 14.07 -1.96
CA SER A 775 -7.53 14.48 -2.47
C SER A 775 -7.56 15.89 -3.09
N THR A 776 -6.62 16.73 -2.66
CA THR A 776 -6.36 18.05 -3.26
C THR A 776 -4.96 18.11 -3.85
N THR A 777 -4.82 18.75 -5.00
CA THR A 777 -3.55 18.93 -5.70
C THR A 777 -3.50 20.34 -6.28
N GLU A 778 -2.64 21.21 -5.77
CA GLU A 778 -2.62 22.63 -6.16
C GLU A 778 -1.21 23.20 -6.32
N ARG A 779 -1.02 24.10 -7.28
CA ARG A 779 0.29 24.73 -7.57
C ARG A 779 1.39 23.69 -7.78
N ILE A 780 1.11 22.74 -8.68
CA ILE A 780 1.97 21.60 -8.99
C ILE A 780 2.42 21.63 -10.45
N TYR A 781 3.64 21.14 -10.74
CA TYR A 781 3.99 20.73 -12.10
C TYR A 781 4.76 19.40 -12.19
N GLY A 782 4.54 18.68 -13.29
CA GLY A 782 5.35 17.51 -13.69
C GLY A 782 6.10 17.79 -15.00
N ALA A 783 7.37 17.40 -15.09
CA ALA A 783 8.26 17.71 -16.22
C ALA A 783 8.92 16.48 -16.87
N GLY A 784 8.88 15.30 -16.24
CA GLY A 784 9.43 14.07 -16.83
C GLY A 784 8.50 13.39 -17.83
N THR A 785 8.92 12.22 -18.33
CA THR A 785 8.07 11.37 -19.18
C THR A 785 7.09 10.55 -18.34
N VAL A 786 5.88 10.30 -18.86
CA VAL A 786 4.87 9.49 -18.15
C VAL A 786 4.32 8.41 -19.08
N ARG A 787 4.41 7.15 -18.65
CA ARG A 787 4.02 5.99 -19.46
C ARG A 787 3.24 4.94 -18.68
N SER A 788 2.18 4.43 -19.31
CA SER A 788 1.47 3.22 -18.89
C SER A 788 1.42 2.24 -20.06
N GLU A 789 1.65 0.96 -19.80
CA GLU A 789 1.51 -0.07 -20.82
C GLU A 789 0.05 -0.45 -21.11
N THR A 790 -0.91 -0.11 -20.24
CA THR A 790 -2.32 -0.48 -20.45
C THR A 790 -3.28 0.66 -20.73
N ARG A 791 -3.44 1.67 -19.84
CA ARG A 791 -4.65 2.52 -19.91
C ARG A 791 -4.51 4.00 -19.62
N ASN A 792 -4.35 4.42 -18.36
CA ASN A 792 -4.60 5.78 -17.90
C ASN A 792 -3.30 6.52 -17.59
N VAL A 793 -3.06 7.64 -18.28
CA VAL A 793 -1.89 8.49 -18.08
C VAL A 793 -2.27 9.96 -18.13
N GLY A 794 -1.86 10.71 -17.11
CA GLY A 794 -1.91 12.17 -17.10
C GLY A 794 -0.54 12.79 -16.85
N GLY A 795 -0.27 13.94 -17.46
CA GLY A 795 1.00 14.65 -17.23
C GLY A 795 1.19 15.16 -15.80
N VAL A 796 0.11 15.30 -15.02
CA VAL A 796 0.19 15.62 -13.58
C VAL A 796 -0.45 14.52 -12.75
N VAL A 797 -1.71 14.16 -13.04
CA VAL A 797 -2.47 13.15 -12.28
C VAL A 797 -2.91 12.00 -13.17
N GLY A 798 -2.66 10.75 -12.75
CA GLY A 798 -2.99 9.58 -13.56
C GLY A 798 -4.49 9.25 -13.59
N TYR A 799 -5.14 9.22 -12.42
CA TYR A 799 -6.54 8.82 -12.28
C TYR A 799 -7.23 9.54 -11.11
N GLY A 800 -8.54 9.77 -11.19
CA GLY A 800 -9.32 10.44 -10.14
C GLY A 800 -10.70 9.81 -9.85
N TYR A 801 -11.13 9.92 -8.59
CA TYR A 801 -12.48 9.55 -8.11
C TYR A 801 -13.31 10.80 -7.77
N THR A 802 -14.56 10.58 -7.35
CA THR A 802 -15.42 11.68 -6.89
C THR A 802 -14.80 12.38 -5.70
N GLY A 803 -14.66 13.70 -5.78
CA GLY A 803 -14.10 14.52 -4.70
C GLY A 803 -12.59 14.77 -4.82
N THR A 804 -11.93 14.31 -5.88
CA THR A 804 -10.58 14.77 -6.22
C THR A 804 -10.64 16.20 -6.78
N THR A 805 -9.78 17.09 -6.28
CA THR A 805 -9.68 18.49 -6.71
C THR A 805 -8.27 18.78 -7.19
N ILE A 806 -8.15 19.35 -8.40
CA ILE A 806 -6.86 19.76 -8.95
C ILE A 806 -6.96 21.19 -9.47
N SER A 807 -6.09 22.08 -9.01
CA SER A 807 -6.09 23.47 -9.45
C SER A 807 -4.72 24.12 -9.64
N ASP A 808 -4.72 25.22 -10.42
CA ASP A 808 -3.61 26.18 -10.51
C ASP A 808 -2.26 25.52 -10.84
N SER A 809 -2.29 24.54 -11.73
CA SER A 809 -1.18 23.61 -11.95
C SER A 809 -0.83 23.49 -13.43
N MET A 810 0.40 23.06 -13.72
CA MET A 810 0.98 23.01 -15.08
C MET A 810 1.54 21.62 -15.42
N ALA A 811 1.18 21.08 -16.59
CA ALA A 811 1.87 19.94 -17.18
C ALA A 811 3.01 20.43 -18.09
N LEU A 812 4.26 20.24 -17.66
CA LEU A 812 5.48 20.48 -18.44
C LEU A 812 6.06 19.20 -19.05
N THR A 813 5.35 18.08 -18.92
CA THR A 813 5.82 16.75 -19.34
C THR A 813 6.13 16.71 -20.84
N SER A 814 7.25 16.07 -21.19
CA SER A 814 7.66 15.95 -22.60
C SER A 814 6.75 14.99 -23.38
N SER A 815 6.33 13.88 -22.75
CA SER A 815 5.46 12.88 -23.36
C SER A 815 4.55 12.18 -22.35
N VAL A 816 3.31 11.95 -22.77
CA VAL A 816 2.28 11.17 -22.07
C VAL A 816 1.85 10.03 -23.00
N THR A 817 2.20 8.80 -22.63
CA THR A 817 2.01 7.62 -23.50
C THR A 817 1.17 6.54 -22.83
N ALA A 818 0.01 6.24 -23.44
CA ALA A 818 -0.86 5.13 -23.07
C ALA A 818 -1.64 4.60 -24.30
N PRO A 819 -2.08 3.33 -24.31
CA PRO A 819 -2.90 2.79 -25.39
C PRO A 819 -4.35 3.31 -25.47
N ASP A 820 -4.92 3.84 -24.39
CA ASP A 820 -6.35 4.19 -24.31
C ASP A 820 -6.54 5.65 -23.82
N TRP A 821 -6.30 5.92 -22.54
CA TRP A 821 -6.55 7.21 -21.85
C TRP A 821 -5.26 7.98 -21.58
N ALA A 822 -4.70 8.64 -22.59
CA ALA A 822 -3.59 9.57 -22.44
C ALA A 822 -4.09 11.02 -22.55
N HIS A 823 -3.88 11.84 -21.52
CA HIS A 823 -4.22 13.26 -21.56
C HIS A 823 -3.08 14.10 -20.96
N ARG A 824 -2.96 15.36 -21.41
CA ARG A 824 -1.86 16.23 -20.95
C ARG A 824 -1.88 16.45 -19.44
N PHE A 825 -3.06 16.48 -18.81
CA PHE A 825 -3.18 16.90 -17.43
C PHE A 825 -3.66 15.77 -16.51
N LEU A 826 -4.94 15.38 -16.59
CA LEU A 826 -5.53 14.27 -15.83
C LEU A 826 -5.88 13.10 -16.75
N GLY A 827 -5.33 11.92 -16.50
CA GLY A 827 -5.49 10.76 -17.38
C GLY A 827 -6.94 10.29 -17.50
N ARG A 828 -7.65 10.08 -16.38
CA ARG A 828 -9.07 9.67 -16.40
C ARG A 828 -9.77 9.92 -15.07
N VAL A 829 -11.09 10.16 -15.13
CA VAL A 829 -12.00 10.04 -13.98
C VAL A 829 -12.84 8.78 -14.12
N LEU A 830 -13.07 8.04 -13.03
CA LEU A 830 -13.92 6.83 -13.06
C LEU A 830 -15.31 7.16 -13.61
N SER A 831 -15.89 6.24 -14.39
CA SER A 831 -17.24 6.42 -14.94
C SER A 831 -18.26 6.68 -13.82
N GLY A 832 -19.07 7.72 -13.96
CA GLY A 832 -20.04 8.15 -12.94
C GLY A 832 -19.44 8.92 -11.76
N ASN A 833 -18.12 9.16 -11.75
CA ASN A 833 -17.45 10.01 -10.76
C ASN A 833 -17.19 11.41 -11.32
N THR A 834 -16.94 12.37 -10.43
CA THR A 834 -16.67 13.78 -10.79
C THR A 834 -15.45 14.31 -10.06
N ALA A 835 -14.47 14.82 -10.82
CA ALA A 835 -13.33 15.56 -10.28
C ALA A 835 -13.54 17.06 -10.51
N THR A 836 -13.03 17.89 -9.60
CA THR A 836 -13.06 19.36 -9.71
C THR A 836 -11.74 19.81 -10.33
N LEU A 837 -11.80 20.41 -11.51
CA LEU A 837 -10.63 20.93 -12.23
C LEU A 837 -10.79 22.43 -12.44
N ALA A 838 -9.81 23.21 -11.99
CA ALA A 838 -9.81 24.67 -12.15
C ALA A 838 -8.42 25.17 -12.52
N ASN A 839 -8.32 26.04 -13.53
CA ASN A 839 -7.08 26.73 -13.88
C ASN A 839 -5.84 25.82 -14.11
N ASN A 840 -6.04 24.69 -14.80
CA ASN A 840 -4.96 23.74 -15.09
C ASN A 840 -4.45 23.88 -16.53
N TRP A 841 -3.15 23.93 -16.74
CA TRP A 841 -2.55 24.20 -18.05
C TRP A 841 -1.56 23.11 -18.47
N GLY A 842 -1.33 22.97 -19.77
CA GLY A 842 -0.31 22.10 -20.33
C GLY A 842 0.47 22.80 -21.44
N ILE A 843 1.78 22.61 -21.46
CA ILE A 843 2.64 23.19 -22.49
C ILE A 843 2.30 22.63 -23.86
N GLU A 844 2.32 23.48 -24.89
CA GLU A 844 1.96 23.10 -26.27
C GLU A 844 2.85 22.02 -26.88
N THR A 845 4.07 21.85 -26.36
CA THR A 845 5.03 20.83 -26.79
C THR A 845 4.80 19.46 -26.17
N ALA A 846 3.90 19.33 -25.20
CA ALA A 846 3.62 18.04 -24.56
C ALA A 846 3.02 17.07 -25.58
N VAL A 847 3.74 15.97 -25.84
CA VAL A 847 3.30 14.95 -26.80
C VAL A 847 2.31 14.00 -26.13
N VAL A 848 1.11 13.89 -26.68
CA VAL A 848 0.10 12.91 -26.26
C VAL A 848 -0.15 11.92 -27.39
N GLU A 849 0.18 10.65 -27.18
CA GLU A 849 0.10 9.65 -28.26
C GLU A 849 -1.33 9.26 -28.64
N VAL A 850 -2.20 9.01 -27.65
CA VAL A 850 -3.57 8.51 -27.88
C VAL A 850 -4.56 9.29 -26.99
N PRO A 851 -4.91 10.54 -27.36
CA PRO A 851 -5.97 11.27 -26.65
C PRO A 851 -7.33 10.64 -26.97
N THR A 852 -7.98 10.06 -25.96
CA THR A 852 -9.34 9.48 -26.11
C THR A 852 -10.40 10.57 -26.10
N GLN A 853 -10.27 11.55 -25.20
CA GLN A 853 -11.17 12.68 -25.14
C GLN A 853 -10.66 13.79 -26.05
N THR A 854 -11.40 14.04 -27.13
CA THR A 854 -11.04 15.03 -28.16
C THR A 854 -11.72 16.37 -27.96
N THR A 855 -12.17 16.68 -26.74
CA THR A 855 -12.65 18.03 -26.42
C THR A 855 -11.49 19.00 -26.50
N ASP A 856 -11.74 20.21 -26.99
CA ASP A 856 -10.70 21.23 -27.05
C ASP A 856 -10.09 21.45 -25.65
N PRO A 857 -8.75 21.59 -25.57
CA PRO A 857 -8.05 22.04 -24.38
C PRO A 857 -8.77 23.16 -23.61
N SER A 858 -8.98 22.97 -22.31
CA SER A 858 -9.58 23.97 -21.44
C SER A 858 -9.01 23.85 -20.03
N PRO A 859 -8.85 24.96 -19.28
CA PRO A 859 -8.34 24.93 -17.90
C PRO A 859 -9.15 24.08 -16.91
N THR A 860 -10.35 23.65 -17.30
CA THR A 860 -11.28 22.87 -16.46
C THR A 860 -11.53 21.45 -16.98
N ASN A 861 -10.70 20.93 -17.89
CA ASN A 861 -10.86 19.57 -18.43
C ASN A 861 -9.57 18.74 -18.36
N LEU A 862 -9.66 17.47 -18.77
CA LEU A 862 -8.56 16.49 -18.69
C LEU A 862 -7.30 16.89 -19.47
N MET A 863 -7.43 17.76 -20.47
CA MET A 863 -6.33 18.23 -21.32
C MET A 863 -5.63 19.46 -20.77
N GLY A 864 -6.23 20.17 -19.82
CA GLY A 864 -5.80 21.50 -19.40
C GLY A 864 -5.90 22.54 -20.54
N GLY A 865 -5.83 23.83 -20.19
CA GLY A 865 -5.60 24.92 -21.13
C GLY A 865 -4.25 24.72 -21.84
N THR A 866 -4.06 25.33 -23.00
CA THR A 866 -2.78 25.26 -23.72
C THR A 866 -1.95 26.50 -23.41
N ALA A 867 -0.80 26.31 -22.77
CA ALA A 867 0.21 27.35 -22.63
C ALA A 867 1.23 27.21 -23.77
N THR A 868 1.55 28.30 -24.46
CA THR A 868 2.63 28.29 -25.45
C THR A 868 3.98 28.07 -24.75
N VAL A 869 5.02 27.68 -25.49
CA VAL A 869 6.39 27.61 -24.95
C VAL A 869 6.80 28.96 -24.38
N ARG A 870 6.35 30.05 -25.01
CA ARG A 870 6.60 31.41 -24.54
C ARG A 870 5.96 31.66 -23.18
N GLN A 871 4.66 31.40 -23.06
CA GLN A 871 3.90 31.58 -21.82
C GLN A 871 4.45 30.71 -20.68
N ALA A 872 4.75 29.43 -20.94
CA ALA A 872 5.31 28.54 -19.94
C ALA A 872 6.69 29.00 -19.42
N ARG A 873 7.41 29.79 -20.22
CA ARG A 873 8.73 30.38 -19.89
C ARG A 873 8.66 31.86 -19.49
N ASP A 874 7.48 32.43 -19.30
CA ASP A 874 7.32 33.80 -18.80
C ASP A 874 6.91 33.76 -17.32
N PRO A 875 7.70 34.33 -16.39
CA PRO A 875 7.33 34.42 -14.98
C PRO A 875 5.94 35.02 -14.74
N GLN A 876 5.51 35.98 -15.56
CA GLN A 876 4.20 36.63 -15.42
C GLN A 876 3.05 35.66 -15.62
N PHE A 877 3.19 34.65 -16.49
CA PHE A 877 2.15 33.65 -16.69
C PHE A 877 1.90 32.86 -15.41
N TRP A 878 2.96 32.51 -14.68
CA TRP A 878 2.85 31.78 -13.42
C TRP A 878 2.22 32.63 -12.32
N THR A 879 2.54 33.93 -12.25
CA THR A 879 1.98 34.83 -11.22
C THR A 879 0.56 35.29 -11.54
N GLU A 880 0.29 35.74 -12.76
CA GLU A 880 -0.97 36.41 -13.13
C GLU A 880 -2.04 35.43 -13.60
N THR A 881 -1.64 34.34 -14.29
CA THR A 881 -2.58 33.31 -14.76
C THR A 881 -2.75 32.19 -13.74
N LEU A 882 -1.64 31.61 -13.26
CA LEU A 882 -1.69 30.50 -12.30
C LEU A 882 -1.77 30.96 -10.83
N GLY A 883 -1.53 32.23 -10.52
CA GLY A 883 -1.62 32.76 -9.17
C GLY A 883 -0.48 32.34 -8.24
N TRP A 884 0.67 31.91 -8.78
CA TRP A 884 1.81 31.45 -7.97
C TRP A 884 2.56 32.62 -7.33
N ASP A 885 2.94 32.45 -6.06
CA ASP A 885 3.74 33.43 -5.32
C ASP A 885 5.24 33.21 -5.56
N LEU A 886 5.79 33.93 -6.54
CA LEU A 886 7.23 33.95 -6.85
C LEU A 886 8.06 34.79 -5.86
N GLU A 887 7.46 35.38 -4.82
CA GLU A 887 8.18 36.15 -3.81
C GLU A 887 8.42 35.32 -2.54
N GLN A 888 7.43 34.54 -2.10
CA GLN A 888 7.49 33.80 -0.83
C GLN A 888 7.76 32.30 -0.99
N VAL A 889 7.15 31.64 -1.99
CA VAL A 889 7.21 30.16 -2.11
C VAL A 889 8.16 29.73 -3.21
N TRP A 890 8.06 30.38 -4.36
CA TRP A 890 8.75 29.99 -5.59
C TRP A 890 9.79 31.04 -6.00
N GLN A 891 10.80 30.66 -6.75
CA GLN A 891 11.72 31.56 -7.43
C GLN A 891 11.87 31.16 -8.90
N TRP A 892 12.03 32.15 -9.78
CA TRP A 892 12.30 31.89 -11.18
C TRP A 892 13.73 31.38 -11.38
N HIS A 893 13.90 30.28 -12.13
CA HIS A 893 15.21 29.75 -12.49
C HIS A 893 15.46 29.89 -14.00
N ASP A 894 16.38 30.78 -14.39
CA ASP A 894 16.60 31.16 -15.79
C ASP A 894 17.02 29.97 -16.67
N ASP A 895 18.00 29.18 -16.22
CA ASP A 895 18.50 28.04 -17.02
C ASP A 895 17.44 26.94 -17.17
N ALA A 896 16.53 26.81 -16.21
CA ALA A 896 15.46 25.82 -16.24
C ALA A 896 14.20 26.35 -16.96
N GLY A 897 14.08 27.68 -17.07
CA GLY A 897 12.93 28.41 -17.61
C GLY A 897 11.60 28.07 -16.93
N ARG A 898 11.62 27.84 -15.62
CA ARG A 898 10.45 27.48 -14.80
C ARG A 898 10.64 27.91 -13.34
N PRO A 899 9.55 28.04 -12.55
CA PRO A 899 9.68 28.25 -11.11
C PRO A 899 10.29 27.02 -10.42
N ILE A 900 11.14 27.24 -9.42
CA ILE A 900 11.65 26.22 -8.46
C ILE A 900 11.38 26.70 -7.03
N LEU A 901 11.46 25.82 -6.04
CA LEU A 901 11.16 26.19 -4.66
C LEU A 901 12.24 27.11 -4.06
N ARG A 902 11.83 28.05 -3.21
CA ARG A 902 12.76 28.91 -2.44
C ARG A 902 13.31 28.23 -1.20
N SER A 903 12.48 27.44 -0.52
CA SER A 903 12.85 26.79 0.73
C SER A 903 13.90 25.70 0.52
N VAL A 904 13.78 24.96 -0.60
CA VAL A 904 14.74 23.95 -1.04
C VAL A 904 14.96 24.09 -2.56
N PRO A 905 15.95 24.92 -2.99
CA PRO A 905 16.20 25.13 -4.42
C PRO A 905 16.78 23.88 -5.12
N GLU A 906 16.23 23.50 -6.27
CA GLU A 906 16.83 22.48 -7.15
C GLU A 906 18.18 22.94 -7.70
N GLU A 907 19.21 22.10 -7.54
CA GLU A 907 20.45 22.23 -8.30
C GLU A 907 20.25 21.73 -9.73
N TYR A 908 19.80 22.63 -10.62
CA TYR A 908 19.54 22.28 -12.01
C TYR A 908 20.83 21.92 -12.76
N THR A 909 20.91 20.69 -13.28
CA THR A 909 22.08 20.16 -14.03
C THR A 909 21.83 19.97 -15.52
N GLY A 910 20.64 20.34 -16.02
CA GLY A 910 20.25 20.21 -17.43
C GLY A 910 20.82 21.29 -18.34
N GLU A 911 20.58 21.15 -19.65
CA GLU A 911 20.97 22.16 -20.64
C GLU A 911 20.11 23.43 -20.52
N PRO A 912 20.71 24.63 -20.42
CA PRO A 912 19.97 25.88 -20.29
C PRO A 912 18.96 26.08 -21.42
N VAL A 913 17.71 26.40 -21.05
CA VAL A 913 16.68 26.70 -22.04
C VAL A 913 16.91 28.10 -22.64
N PRO A 914 16.67 28.30 -23.95
CA PRO A 914 16.79 29.61 -24.56
C PRO A 914 15.80 30.63 -23.97
N PRO A 915 16.20 31.90 -23.83
CA PRO A 915 15.32 32.97 -23.35
C PRO A 915 14.13 33.19 -24.30
N VAL A 916 13.04 33.69 -23.74
CA VAL A 916 11.85 34.09 -24.49
C VAL A 916 12.17 35.27 -25.41
N GLU A 917 12.04 35.09 -26.73
CA GLU A 917 12.09 36.18 -27.69
C GLU A 917 10.82 37.05 -27.58
N ARG A 918 11.00 38.37 -27.65
CA ARG A 918 9.93 39.39 -27.55
C ARG A 918 10.01 40.35 -28.74
N PRO A 919 8.89 40.92 -29.22
CA PRO A 919 8.89 41.98 -30.21
C PRO A 919 9.84 43.13 -29.86
N ASP A 920 10.64 43.56 -30.85
CA ASP A 920 11.45 44.77 -30.78
C ASP A 920 10.61 46.01 -31.10
N LEU A 921 9.58 46.25 -30.27
CA LEU A 921 8.65 47.36 -30.38
C LEU A 921 8.48 48.05 -29.01
N PRO A 922 8.27 49.38 -28.98
CA PRO A 922 7.92 50.05 -27.73
C PRO A 922 6.57 49.56 -27.22
N ARG A 923 6.41 49.48 -25.89
CA ARG A 923 5.15 49.15 -25.23
C ARG A 923 4.55 50.38 -24.55
N ASP A 924 3.23 50.42 -24.43
CA ASP A 924 2.54 51.38 -23.58
C ASP A 924 2.44 50.91 -22.10
N THR A 925 1.71 51.67 -21.29
CA THR A 925 1.52 51.39 -19.86
C THR A 925 0.65 50.17 -19.57
N ASP A 926 -0.16 49.74 -20.53
CA ASP A 926 -1.02 48.56 -20.42
C ASP A 926 -0.29 47.31 -20.94
N GLY A 927 0.91 47.47 -21.49
CA GLY A 927 1.77 46.39 -21.94
C GLY A 927 1.65 46.05 -23.42
N ALA A 928 0.76 46.72 -24.17
CA ALA A 928 0.57 46.49 -25.59
C ALA A 928 1.72 47.08 -26.41
N TYR A 929 2.15 46.36 -27.45
CA TYR A 929 3.18 46.82 -28.37
C TYR A 929 2.62 47.84 -29.37
N LEU A 930 3.31 48.96 -29.49
CA LEU A 930 2.87 50.07 -30.32
C LEU A 930 3.26 49.84 -31.77
N ILE A 931 2.25 49.83 -32.64
CA ILE A 931 2.39 49.82 -34.09
C ILE A 931 2.36 51.27 -34.57
N GLY A 932 3.49 51.79 -35.06
CA GLY A 932 3.61 53.17 -35.54
C GLY A 932 3.88 53.28 -37.04
N SER A 933 4.16 52.16 -37.71
CA SER A 933 4.49 52.12 -39.13
C SER A 933 3.97 50.85 -39.82
N PRO A 934 3.82 50.86 -41.16
CA PRO A 934 3.47 49.65 -41.91
C PRO A 934 4.40 48.45 -41.68
N ALA A 935 5.69 48.69 -41.39
CA ALA A 935 6.66 47.63 -41.15
C ALA A 935 6.40 46.89 -39.82
N ASP A 936 5.89 47.60 -38.80
CA ASP A 936 5.64 47.05 -37.48
C ASP A 936 4.52 45.98 -37.52
N LEU A 937 3.55 46.13 -38.43
CA LEU A 937 2.51 45.12 -38.66
C LEU A 937 3.07 43.75 -39.06
N ALA A 938 4.28 43.69 -39.63
CA ALA A 938 4.92 42.42 -39.97
C ALA A 938 5.38 41.64 -38.73
N VAL A 939 5.69 42.32 -37.62
CA VAL A 939 6.14 41.73 -36.34
C VAL A 939 5.06 40.82 -35.73
N ILE A 940 3.79 41.15 -35.96
CA ILE A 940 2.63 40.36 -35.53
C ILE A 940 2.68 38.93 -36.10
N ASN A 941 3.31 38.72 -37.27
CA ASN A 941 3.45 37.37 -37.82
C ASN A 941 4.43 36.49 -37.05
N GLU A 942 5.39 37.10 -36.38
CA GLU A 942 6.42 36.43 -35.57
C GLU A 942 5.93 36.24 -34.13
N PHE A 943 5.13 37.18 -33.62
CA PHE A 943 4.61 37.17 -32.25
C PHE A 943 3.07 37.36 -32.23
N PRO A 944 2.29 36.42 -32.79
CA PRO A 944 0.84 36.59 -33.03
C PRO A 944 -0.05 36.50 -31.78
N ASP A 945 0.54 36.14 -30.64
CA ASP A 945 -0.09 35.97 -29.33
C ASP A 945 0.14 37.16 -28.39
N GLU A 946 0.88 38.19 -28.84
CA GLU A 946 1.07 39.44 -28.10
C GLU A 946 -0.03 40.45 -28.41
N ASP A 947 -0.19 41.43 -27.51
CA ASP A 947 -1.14 42.52 -27.67
C ASP A 947 -0.51 43.72 -28.40
N TYR A 948 -1.24 44.31 -29.32
CA TYR A 948 -0.79 45.36 -30.21
C TYR A 948 -1.78 46.53 -30.24
N ARG A 949 -1.24 47.75 -30.24
CA ARG A 949 -2.03 48.98 -30.31
C ARG A 949 -1.50 49.90 -31.38
N LEU A 950 -2.36 50.42 -32.25
CA LEU A 950 -1.97 51.46 -33.19
C LEU A 950 -1.61 52.74 -32.43
N SER A 951 -0.52 53.39 -32.84
CA SER A 951 -0.06 54.67 -32.27
C SER A 951 -0.11 55.82 -33.27
N ALA A 952 -0.46 55.51 -34.52
CA ALA A 952 -0.63 56.45 -35.62
C ALA A 952 -1.51 55.83 -36.72
N ASP A 953 -2.08 56.68 -37.58
CA ASP A 953 -2.68 56.24 -38.83
C ASP A 953 -1.61 55.63 -39.74
N LEU A 954 -1.97 54.56 -40.46
CA LEU A 954 -1.05 53.80 -41.30
C LEU A 954 -1.47 53.85 -42.77
N ASP A 955 -0.59 54.32 -43.65
CA ASP A 955 -0.77 54.22 -45.10
C ASP A 955 -0.02 53.00 -45.66
N LEU A 956 -0.77 51.99 -46.12
CA LEU A 956 -0.25 50.76 -46.71
C LEU A 956 -0.11 50.84 -48.25
N SER A 957 -0.22 52.03 -48.84
CA SER A 957 -0.09 52.23 -50.29
C SER A 957 1.28 51.78 -50.82
N GLY A 958 1.30 50.69 -51.58
CA GLY A 958 2.53 50.11 -52.14
C GLY A 958 3.29 49.18 -51.20
N GLU A 959 2.79 48.96 -49.98
CA GLU A 959 3.33 48.02 -49.02
C GLU A 959 2.76 46.60 -49.27
N SER A 960 3.54 45.58 -48.91
CA SER A 960 3.16 44.16 -49.04
C SER A 960 3.06 43.50 -47.67
N VAL A 961 2.19 44.03 -46.81
CA VAL A 961 2.06 43.57 -45.42
C VAL A 961 0.70 42.93 -45.19
N ARG A 962 0.69 41.73 -44.61
CA ARG A 962 -0.49 40.96 -44.22
C ARG A 962 -0.19 40.21 -42.93
N ILE A 963 -1.14 40.19 -42.02
CA ILE A 963 -1.08 39.45 -40.75
C ILE A 963 -1.63 38.04 -41.01
N ALA A 964 -0.71 37.11 -41.24
CA ALA A 964 -1.00 35.73 -41.60
C ALA A 964 -0.09 34.70 -40.88
N PRO A 965 -0.04 34.72 -39.53
CA PRO A 965 0.64 33.67 -38.77
C PRO A 965 0.00 32.31 -39.03
N ALA A 966 0.80 31.23 -38.98
CA ALA A 966 0.36 29.88 -39.34
C ALA A 966 -0.76 29.35 -38.42
N ALA A 967 -0.75 29.73 -37.14
CA ALA A 967 -1.75 29.34 -36.14
C ALA A 967 -2.96 30.31 -36.06
N GLY A 968 -2.88 31.46 -36.73
CA GLY A 968 -3.81 32.58 -36.52
C GLY A 968 -3.30 33.59 -35.49
N PHE A 969 -3.89 34.78 -35.51
CA PHE A 969 -3.63 35.85 -34.53
C PHE A 969 -4.48 35.58 -33.28
N SER A 970 -3.85 35.48 -32.11
CA SER A 970 -4.52 35.15 -30.84
C SER A 970 -4.42 36.25 -29.78
N GLY A 971 -3.61 37.28 -30.00
CA GLY A 971 -3.54 38.45 -29.11
C GLY A 971 -4.71 39.42 -29.28
N ASP A 972 -4.56 40.59 -28.67
CA ASP A 972 -5.46 41.74 -28.81
C ASP A 972 -4.89 42.77 -29.81
N PHE A 973 -5.67 43.18 -30.80
CA PHE A 973 -5.29 44.24 -31.75
C PHE A 973 -6.24 45.42 -31.63
N ASP A 974 -5.75 46.48 -31.01
CA ASP A 974 -6.45 47.72 -30.73
C ASP A 974 -6.10 48.79 -31.77
N GLY A 975 -7.08 49.20 -32.57
CA GLY A 975 -6.92 50.28 -33.53
C GLY A 975 -6.84 51.66 -32.89
N ALA A 976 -7.24 51.83 -31.63
CA ALA A 976 -7.08 53.04 -30.81
C ALA A 976 -7.52 54.36 -31.48
N GLY A 977 -8.54 54.33 -32.34
CA GLY A 977 -9.01 55.52 -33.06
C GLY A 977 -8.26 55.82 -34.37
N HIS A 978 -7.27 55.01 -34.73
CA HIS A 978 -6.45 55.20 -35.93
C HIS A 978 -6.99 54.46 -37.16
N GLN A 979 -6.64 55.00 -38.33
CA GLN A 979 -7.05 54.44 -39.62
C GLN A 979 -5.90 53.73 -40.33
N ILE A 980 -6.21 52.65 -41.04
CA ILE A 980 -5.32 51.94 -41.95
C ILE A 980 -5.83 52.17 -43.38
N THR A 981 -5.09 52.93 -44.19
CA THR A 981 -5.46 53.30 -45.56
C THR A 981 -4.66 52.52 -46.60
N GLY A 982 -5.15 52.45 -47.84
CA GLY A 982 -4.34 52.02 -49.00
C GLY A 982 -3.98 50.53 -49.06
N TYR A 983 -4.55 49.70 -48.18
CA TYR A 983 -4.31 48.25 -48.18
C TYR A 983 -4.73 47.62 -49.50
N SER A 984 -3.81 46.96 -50.20
CA SER A 984 -4.13 46.20 -51.40
C SER A 984 -3.52 44.81 -51.37
N SER A 985 -4.31 43.79 -51.73
CA SER A 985 -3.84 42.40 -51.60
C SER A 985 -4.49 41.45 -52.60
N THR A 986 -3.66 40.55 -53.14
CA THR A 986 -4.11 39.38 -53.91
C THR A 986 -4.14 38.10 -53.07
N ALA A 987 -3.67 38.17 -51.82
CA ALA A 987 -3.60 37.04 -50.91
C ALA A 987 -4.82 36.92 -49.99
N GLY A 988 -5.53 38.01 -49.70
CA GLY A 988 -6.70 38.05 -48.81
C GLY A 988 -6.78 39.34 -47.99
N GLY A 989 -7.64 39.34 -46.97
CA GLY A 989 -7.76 40.42 -45.99
C GLY A 989 -6.51 40.61 -45.14
N LEU A 990 -6.49 41.71 -44.38
CA LEU A 990 -5.36 42.11 -43.53
C LEU A 990 -4.99 41.00 -42.54
N PHE A 991 -5.98 40.37 -41.90
CA PHE A 991 -5.83 39.20 -41.04
C PHE A 991 -6.28 37.92 -41.77
N SER A 992 -5.44 36.89 -41.81
CA SER A 992 -5.83 35.60 -42.40
C SER A 992 -6.74 34.77 -41.52
N LEU A 993 -6.49 34.78 -40.22
CA LEU A 993 -7.24 34.04 -39.21
C LEU A 993 -7.16 34.81 -37.90
N ASN A 994 -8.31 35.19 -37.36
CA ASN A 994 -8.41 35.76 -36.02
C ASN A 994 -8.94 34.71 -35.05
N THR A 995 -8.21 34.45 -33.96
CA THR A 995 -8.64 33.66 -32.80
C THR A 995 -8.66 34.49 -31.52
N GLY A 996 -8.07 35.69 -31.53
CA GLY A 996 -8.08 36.67 -30.44
C GLY A 996 -9.10 37.79 -30.68
N THR A 997 -8.73 39.03 -30.38
CA THR A 997 -9.62 40.19 -30.50
C THR A 997 -9.04 41.21 -31.48
N VAL A 998 -9.85 41.69 -32.42
CA VAL A 998 -9.50 42.80 -33.31
C VAL A 998 -10.56 43.88 -33.14
N HIS A 999 -10.18 45.06 -32.63
CA HIS A 999 -11.14 46.08 -32.29
C HIS A 999 -10.70 47.51 -32.60
N ASP A 1000 -11.67 48.40 -32.75
CA ASP A 1000 -11.44 49.84 -32.99
C ASP A 1000 -10.62 50.13 -34.28
N VAL A 1001 -10.71 49.23 -35.27
CA VAL A 1001 -9.94 49.31 -36.52
C VAL A 1001 -10.77 49.88 -37.67
N ALA A 1002 -10.28 50.94 -38.30
CA ALA A 1002 -10.81 51.47 -39.56
C ALA A 1002 -9.90 51.10 -40.74
N LEU A 1003 -10.38 50.24 -41.64
CA LEU A 1003 -9.66 49.82 -42.85
C LEU A 1003 -10.20 50.54 -44.09
N VAL A 1004 -9.57 51.63 -44.48
CA VAL A 1004 -10.11 52.63 -45.41
C VAL A 1004 -9.49 52.48 -46.81
N ASP A 1005 -10.34 52.59 -47.84
CA ASP A 1005 -9.97 52.51 -49.26
C ASP A 1005 -9.19 51.24 -49.63
N ALA A 1006 -9.52 50.12 -48.98
CA ALA A 1006 -8.84 48.85 -49.21
C ALA A 1006 -9.30 48.17 -50.50
N SER A 1007 -8.38 47.46 -51.18
CA SER A 1007 -8.65 46.74 -52.41
C SER A 1007 -8.11 45.30 -52.37
N VAL A 1008 -9.02 44.33 -52.24
CA VAL A 1008 -8.66 42.90 -52.24
C VAL A 1008 -9.22 42.22 -53.49
N THR A 1009 -8.35 41.64 -54.32
CA THR A 1009 -8.77 40.88 -55.51
C THR A 1009 -8.11 39.50 -55.50
N ASN A 1010 -8.88 38.45 -55.22
CA ASN A 1010 -8.37 37.08 -55.17
C ASN A 1010 -9.40 36.04 -55.68
N THR A 1011 -8.95 34.81 -55.85
CA THR A 1011 -9.80 33.66 -56.21
C THR A 1011 -10.09 32.73 -55.04
N LYS A 1012 -9.74 33.14 -53.80
CA LYS A 1012 -9.82 32.29 -52.60
C LYS A 1012 -11.27 32.07 -52.15
N ALA A 1013 -11.43 31.02 -51.36
CA ALA A 1013 -12.74 30.56 -50.93
C ALA A 1013 -13.35 31.43 -49.81
N ASN A 1014 -12.58 31.92 -48.84
CA ASN A 1014 -13.04 32.77 -47.74
C ASN A 1014 -12.19 34.04 -47.70
N VAL A 1015 -12.81 35.21 -47.90
CA VAL A 1015 -12.08 36.47 -47.90
C VAL A 1015 -12.93 37.64 -47.41
N GLY A 1016 -12.35 38.44 -46.51
CA GLY A 1016 -12.87 39.74 -46.07
C GLY A 1016 -11.81 40.83 -46.30
N LEU A 1017 -12.14 42.11 -46.15
CA LEU A 1017 -11.11 43.15 -46.18
C LEU A 1017 -10.26 43.13 -44.90
N LEU A 1018 -10.91 43.05 -43.74
CA LEU A 1018 -10.21 43.03 -42.45
C LEU A 1018 -9.79 41.61 -42.05
N VAL A 1019 -10.71 40.64 -42.07
CA VAL A 1019 -10.43 39.26 -41.62
C VAL A 1019 -10.95 38.23 -42.64
N ASP A 1020 -10.11 37.29 -43.07
CA ASP A 1020 -10.55 36.21 -43.95
C ASP A 1020 -11.41 35.17 -43.22
N THR A 1021 -10.97 34.71 -42.04
CA THR A 1021 -11.72 33.80 -41.16
C THR A 1021 -11.63 34.26 -39.71
N ASN A 1022 -12.77 34.46 -39.06
CA ASN A 1022 -12.85 34.89 -37.66
C ASN A 1022 -13.32 33.73 -36.77
N ARG A 1023 -12.59 33.43 -35.71
CA ARG A 1023 -12.96 32.51 -34.61
C ARG A 1023 -12.99 33.22 -33.25
N GLY A 1024 -12.37 34.40 -33.15
CA GLY A 1024 -12.41 35.25 -31.98
C GLY A 1024 -13.42 36.39 -32.13
N THR A 1025 -13.05 37.59 -31.69
CA THR A 1025 -13.92 38.78 -31.69
C THR A 1025 -13.44 39.82 -32.68
N VAL A 1026 -14.36 40.37 -33.48
CA VAL A 1026 -14.17 41.61 -34.24
C VAL A 1026 -15.20 42.62 -33.75
N GLU A 1027 -14.77 43.77 -33.24
CA GLU A 1027 -15.70 44.76 -32.69
C GLU A 1027 -15.30 46.20 -32.98
N ARG A 1028 -16.28 47.13 -32.99
CA ARG A 1028 -16.03 48.56 -33.23
C ARG A 1028 -15.13 48.82 -34.43
N SER A 1029 -15.29 48.03 -35.50
CA SER A 1029 -14.39 48.03 -36.64
C SER A 1029 -15.15 48.23 -37.94
N TRP A 1030 -14.52 48.86 -38.92
CA TRP A 1030 -15.15 49.09 -40.20
C TRP A 1030 -14.19 49.07 -41.39
N SER A 1031 -14.77 48.89 -42.59
CA SER A 1031 -14.01 48.84 -43.83
C SER A 1031 -14.67 49.56 -45.00
N SER A 1032 -13.88 50.22 -45.86
CA SER A 1032 -14.30 50.80 -47.15
C SER A 1032 -13.43 50.33 -48.31
N GLY A 1033 -13.84 50.67 -49.55
CA GLY A 1033 -13.13 50.32 -50.77
C GLY A 1033 -13.83 49.20 -51.57
N SER A 1034 -13.07 48.19 -52.00
CA SER A 1034 -13.56 47.14 -52.90
C SER A 1034 -12.96 45.76 -52.63
N ILE A 1035 -13.80 44.73 -52.67
CA ILE A 1035 -13.36 43.34 -52.55
C ILE A 1035 -13.98 42.48 -53.66
N SER A 1036 -13.12 41.74 -54.38
CA SER A 1036 -13.50 40.75 -55.38
C SER A 1036 -12.87 39.40 -55.03
N GLY A 1037 -13.68 38.45 -54.57
CA GLY A 1037 -13.23 37.13 -54.11
C GLY A 1037 -13.79 35.95 -54.91
N GLY A 1038 -13.26 34.75 -54.64
CA GLY A 1038 -13.68 33.52 -55.31
C GLY A 1038 -15.10 33.10 -54.92
N SER A 1039 -15.29 32.63 -53.68
CA SER A 1039 -16.52 31.92 -53.30
C SER A 1039 -17.30 32.49 -52.11
N THR A 1040 -16.64 32.82 -51.01
CA THR A 1040 -17.24 33.41 -49.79
C THR A 1040 -16.56 34.74 -49.59
N VAL A 1041 -17.33 35.82 -49.75
CA VAL A 1041 -16.77 37.18 -49.77
C VAL A 1041 -17.59 38.05 -48.83
N GLY A 1042 -16.92 38.69 -47.88
CA GLY A 1042 -17.53 39.68 -46.99
C GLY A 1042 -16.86 41.04 -47.11
N GLY A 1043 -17.59 42.12 -46.87
CA GLY A 1043 -17.01 43.46 -46.86
C GLY A 1043 -15.97 43.64 -45.74
N LEU A 1044 -16.26 43.13 -44.54
CA LEU A 1044 -15.37 43.18 -43.38
C LEU A 1044 -14.75 41.81 -43.08
N VAL A 1045 -15.58 40.78 -42.96
CA VAL A 1045 -15.17 39.41 -42.58
C VAL A 1045 -15.59 38.38 -43.63
N GLY A 1046 -14.69 37.52 -44.07
CA GLY A 1046 -15.03 36.44 -45.02
C GLY A 1046 -15.96 35.39 -44.42
N TYR A 1047 -15.48 34.65 -43.42
CA TYR A 1047 -16.25 33.62 -42.72
C TYR A 1047 -16.09 33.83 -41.21
N SER A 1048 -17.18 34.06 -40.46
CA SER A 1048 -17.15 34.15 -39.00
C SER A 1048 -17.69 32.89 -38.31
N TYR A 1049 -16.92 32.31 -37.40
CA TYR A 1049 -17.33 31.36 -36.36
C TYR A 1049 -17.41 32.02 -34.97
N GLY A 1050 -16.84 33.22 -34.81
CA GLY A 1050 -16.80 33.97 -33.56
C GLY A 1050 -17.79 35.14 -33.53
N ILE A 1051 -17.42 36.20 -32.80
CA ILE A 1051 -18.26 37.39 -32.58
C ILE A 1051 -17.88 38.48 -33.58
N VAL A 1052 -18.88 39.11 -34.20
CA VAL A 1052 -18.73 40.37 -34.94
C VAL A 1052 -19.76 41.35 -34.42
N ARG A 1053 -19.36 42.44 -33.77
CA ARG A 1053 -20.30 43.38 -33.15
C ARG A 1053 -19.95 44.83 -33.35
N ASP A 1054 -20.94 45.70 -33.29
CA ASP A 1054 -20.73 47.15 -33.33
C ASP A 1054 -19.86 47.59 -34.51
N SER A 1055 -20.07 47.00 -35.70
CA SER A 1055 -19.13 47.04 -36.82
C SER A 1055 -19.86 47.24 -38.15
N TYR A 1056 -19.19 47.83 -39.14
CA TYR A 1056 -19.82 48.07 -40.44
C TYR A 1056 -18.90 47.96 -41.65
N SER A 1057 -19.48 47.90 -42.85
CA SER A 1057 -18.71 47.96 -44.10
C SER A 1057 -19.42 48.79 -45.16
N THR A 1058 -18.67 49.69 -45.79
CA THR A 1058 -19.12 50.48 -46.94
C THR A 1058 -18.52 49.97 -48.26
N ALA A 1059 -17.67 48.94 -48.19
CA ALA A 1059 -16.97 48.39 -49.33
C ALA A 1059 -17.89 47.68 -50.34
N SER A 1060 -17.59 47.82 -51.63
CA SER A 1060 -18.25 47.07 -52.69
C SER A 1060 -17.77 45.62 -52.71
N VAL A 1061 -18.68 44.66 -52.61
CA VAL A 1061 -18.41 43.22 -52.48
C VAL A 1061 -18.80 42.46 -53.74
N LYS A 1062 -17.85 41.74 -54.33
CA LYS A 1062 -18.08 40.91 -55.53
C LYS A 1062 -17.57 39.47 -55.33
N ALA A 1063 -18.42 38.47 -55.57
CA ALA A 1063 -18.00 37.07 -55.65
C ALA A 1063 -18.02 36.56 -57.11
N THR A 1064 -16.90 36.04 -57.61
CA THR A 1064 -16.74 35.73 -59.04
C THR A 1064 -16.91 34.25 -59.42
N ALA A 1065 -16.81 33.32 -58.47
CA ALA A 1065 -16.94 31.87 -58.70
C ALA A 1065 -18.23 31.28 -58.12
N GLY A 1066 -19.22 32.14 -57.82
CA GLY A 1066 -20.59 31.79 -57.46
C GLY A 1066 -20.74 30.84 -56.26
N ARG A 1067 -20.64 31.35 -55.02
CA ARG A 1067 -21.14 30.68 -53.80
C ARG A 1067 -21.92 31.62 -52.87
N GLN A 1068 -21.29 32.61 -52.25
CA GLN A 1068 -22.00 33.58 -51.41
C GLN A 1068 -21.24 34.89 -51.23
N ALA A 1069 -21.98 36.00 -51.14
CA ALA A 1069 -21.44 37.29 -50.74
C ALA A 1069 -22.35 37.98 -49.74
N GLY A 1070 -21.76 38.60 -48.71
CA GLY A 1070 -22.46 39.49 -47.79
C GLY A 1070 -21.78 40.85 -47.74
N GLY A 1071 -22.55 41.93 -47.64
CA GLY A 1071 -21.97 43.28 -47.59
C GLY A 1071 -21.11 43.53 -46.35
N LEU A 1072 -21.31 42.78 -45.27
CA LEU A 1072 -20.43 42.77 -44.09
C LEU A 1072 -19.70 41.43 -43.94
N ILE A 1073 -20.45 40.32 -43.87
CA ILE A 1073 -19.91 38.98 -43.61
C ILE A 1073 -20.28 38.02 -44.75
N GLY A 1074 -19.32 37.30 -45.31
CA GLY A 1074 -19.61 36.32 -46.36
C GLY A 1074 -20.45 35.12 -45.86
N ILE A 1075 -20.01 34.49 -44.77
CA ILE A 1075 -20.75 33.43 -44.04
C ILE A 1075 -20.75 33.73 -42.54
N THR A 1076 -21.92 33.61 -41.91
CA THR A 1076 -22.04 33.45 -40.46
C THR A 1076 -22.17 31.96 -40.09
N GLY A 1077 -21.15 31.45 -39.42
CA GLY A 1077 -20.91 30.04 -39.09
C GLY A 1077 -21.60 29.57 -37.83
N ARG A 1078 -21.63 28.24 -37.64
CA ARG A 1078 -22.23 27.61 -36.46
C ARG A 1078 -21.64 28.17 -35.17
N GLY A 1079 -22.51 28.66 -34.28
CA GLY A 1079 -22.13 29.23 -32.99
C GLY A 1079 -21.66 30.69 -33.04
N SER A 1080 -21.59 31.31 -34.22
CA SER A 1080 -21.22 32.72 -34.35
C SER A 1080 -22.32 33.67 -33.87
N ALA A 1081 -21.92 34.85 -33.40
CA ALA A 1081 -22.80 35.95 -33.03
C ALA A 1081 -22.47 37.19 -33.88
N THR A 1082 -23.50 37.82 -34.45
CA THR A 1082 -23.36 39.06 -35.22
C THR A 1082 -24.40 40.06 -34.74
N GLU A 1083 -23.97 41.16 -34.11
CA GLU A 1083 -24.89 42.06 -33.41
C GLU A 1083 -24.56 43.54 -33.62
N ARG A 1084 -25.59 44.38 -33.81
CA ARG A 1084 -25.45 45.84 -33.98
C ARG A 1084 -24.49 46.20 -35.11
N VAL A 1085 -24.81 45.73 -36.31
CA VAL A 1085 -23.95 45.89 -37.49
C VAL A 1085 -24.70 46.46 -38.68
N TYR A 1086 -23.99 47.06 -39.63
CA TYR A 1086 -24.59 47.42 -40.92
C TYR A 1086 -23.65 47.26 -42.12
N ALA A 1087 -24.23 47.22 -43.32
CA ALA A 1087 -23.46 47.29 -44.56
C ALA A 1087 -24.09 48.28 -45.55
N ALA A 1088 -23.25 49.04 -46.26
CA ALA A 1088 -23.69 50.10 -47.16
C ALA A 1088 -23.10 50.05 -48.58
N GLY A 1089 -22.19 49.11 -48.86
CA GLY A 1089 -21.62 48.92 -50.21
C GLY A 1089 -22.51 48.07 -51.13
N GLU A 1090 -22.24 48.08 -52.44
CA GLU A 1090 -22.91 47.18 -53.38
C GLU A 1090 -22.50 45.72 -53.15
N VAL A 1091 -23.42 44.77 -53.31
CA VAL A 1091 -23.13 43.33 -53.23
C VAL A 1091 -23.52 42.65 -54.54
N GLU A 1092 -22.56 41.98 -55.20
CA GLU A 1092 -22.77 41.28 -56.47
C GLU A 1092 -22.19 39.85 -56.43
N VAL A 1093 -22.99 38.86 -56.84
CA VAL A 1093 -22.50 37.50 -57.08
C VAL A 1093 -22.65 37.13 -58.55
N VAL A 1094 -21.51 36.83 -59.19
CA VAL A 1094 -21.43 36.33 -60.56
C VAL A 1094 -21.59 34.81 -60.53
N GLY A 1095 -22.71 34.30 -61.08
CA GLY A 1095 -23.06 32.87 -61.08
C GLY A 1095 -24.15 32.48 -60.06
N ASN A 1096 -24.73 31.29 -60.22
CA ASN A 1096 -26.01 30.83 -59.62
C ASN A 1096 -26.03 30.63 -58.10
N MET A 1097 -25.84 31.65 -57.26
CA MET A 1097 -25.86 31.49 -55.80
C MET A 1097 -26.34 32.72 -54.98
N ASN A 1098 -25.86 32.91 -53.74
CA ASN A 1098 -26.51 33.71 -52.68
C ASN A 1098 -25.88 35.10 -52.47
N ALA A 1099 -26.67 36.17 -52.37
CA ALA A 1099 -26.19 37.50 -51.95
C ALA A 1099 -27.11 38.11 -50.87
N GLY A 1100 -26.49 38.64 -49.81
CA GLY A 1100 -27.19 39.32 -48.72
C GLY A 1100 -26.57 40.68 -48.43
N GLY A 1101 -27.38 41.65 -47.99
CA GLY A 1101 -26.86 42.98 -47.66
C GLY A 1101 -25.89 42.94 -46.48
N VAL A 1102 -26.17 42.15 -45.45
CA VAL A 1102 -25.27 41.94 -44.29
C VAL A 1102 -24.55 40.60 -44.37
N SER A 1103 -25.29 39.49 -44.47
CA SER A 1103 -24.72 38.13 -44.50
C SER A 1103 -25.09 37.36 -45.77
N GLY A 1104 -24.09 36.74 -46.41
CA GLY A 1104 -24.27 35.95 -47.63
C GLY A 1104 -24.80 34.53 -47.41
N TYR A 1105 -24.65 33.96 -46.20
CA TYR A 1105 -25.15 32.63 -45.84
C TYR A 1105 -25.05 32.39 -44.33
N SER A 1106 -25.97 31.61 -43.75
CA SER A 1106 -25.97 31.28 -42.31
C SER A 1106 -26.23 29.80 -42.02
N TYR A 1107 -25.60 29.27 -40.96
CA TYR A 1107 -25.76 27.89 -40.47
C TYR A 1107 -26.55 27.80 -39.15
N ALA A 1108 -26.87 26.58 -38.71
CA ALA A 1108 -27.50 26.25 -37.42
C ALA A 1108 -26.77 26.90 -36.25
N THR A 1109 -27.53 27.34 -35.24
CA THR A 1109 -27.04 27.93 -33.98
C THR A 1109 -26.24 29.23 -34.15
N THR A 1110 -26.35 29.89 -35.31
CA THR A 1110 -25.88 31.27 -35.52
C THR A 1110 -26.87 32.26 -34.92
N THR A 1111 -26.39 33.38 -34.36
CA THR A 1111 -27.23 34.52 -33.96
C THR A 1111 -26.90 35.75 -34.80
N ILE A 1112 -27.91 36.37 -35.42
CA ILE A 1112 -27.80 37.68 -36.05
C ILE A 1112 -28.88 38.59 -35.45
N ASP A 1113 -28.45 39.63 -34.76
CA ASP A 1113 -29.32 40.57 -34.06
C ASP A 1113 -29.01 42.03 -34.43
N ALA A 1114 -30.04 42.88 -34.46
CA ALA A 1114 -29.90 44.33 -34.65
C ALA A 1114 -29.05 44.71 -35.88
N ALA A 1115 -29.19 43.98 -36.99
CA ALA A 1115 -28.41 44.16 -38.21
C ALA A 1115 -29.17 44.93 -39.29
N VAL A 1116 -28.49 45.86 -39.96
CA VAL A 1116 -29.13 46.79 -40.92
C VAL A 1116 -28.47 46.74 -42.30
N ALA A 1117 -29.28 46.55 -43.35
CA ALA A 1117 -28.82 46.69 -44.73
C ALA A 1117 -29.11 48.10 -45.26
N LEU A 1118 -28.06 48.83 -45.63
CA LEU A 1118 -28.10 50.13 -46.30
C LEU A 1118 -27.63 50.06 -47.76
N ASN A 1119 -27.37 48.85 -48.26
CA ASN A 1119 -26.74 48.59 -49.55
C ASN A 1119 -27.55 49.20 -50.70
N PRO A 1120 -26.93 49.93 -51.65
CA PRO A 1120 -27.64 50.48 -52.81
C PRO A 1120 -28.13 49.38 -53.76
N SER A 1121 -27.47 48.22 -53.81
CA SER A 1121 -27.98 47.03 -54.50
C SER A 1121 -27.43 45.72 -53.93
N VAL A 1122 -28.27 44.68 -53.93
CA VAL A 1122 -27.89 43.29 -53.62
C VAL A 1122 -28.28 42.41 -54.81
N LYS A 1123 -27.29 41.97 -55.59
CA LYS A 1123 -27.49 41.24 -56.85
C LYS A 1123 -27.03 39.80 -56.70
N ALA A 1124 -27.98 38.88 -56.82
CA ALA A 1124 -27.74 37.44 -56.90
C ALA A 1124 -28.41 36.88 -58.15
N SER A 1125 -28.01 35.69 -58.57
CA SER A 1125 -28.73 34.94 -59.61
C SER A 1125 -29.51 33.73 -59.07
N SER A 1126 -29.53 33.52 -57.74
CA SER A 1126 -30.39 32.51 -57.09
C SER A 1126 -31.10 33.04 -55.84
N TYR A 1127 -30.38 33.29 -54.74
CA TYR A 1127 -30.97 33.77 -53.48
C TYR A 1127 -30.44 35.17 -53.15
N GLY A 1128 -31.19 36.21 -53.52
CA GLY A 1128 -30.87 37.60 -53.21
C GLY A 1128 -31.85 38.15 -52.19
N ASN A 1129 -31.39 38.46 -50.98
CA ASN A 1129 -32.22 39.04 -49.92
C ASN A 1129 -31.55 40.26 -49.30
N ARG A 1130 -32.37 41.16 -48.74
CA ARG A 1130 -31.89 42.48 -48.31
C ARG A 1130 -30.91 42.40 -47.14
N VAL A 1131 -31.11 41.54 -46.14
CA VAL A 1131 -30.22 41.45 -44.96
C VAL A 1131 -29.41 40.15 -44.96
N VAL A 1132 -30.07 38.99 -44.92
CA VAL A 1132 -29.44 37.67 -44.93
C VAL A 1132 -29.85 36.92 -46.19
N ALA A 1133 -28.91 36.45 -46.99
CA ALA A 1133 -29.22 35.80 -48.26
C ALA A 1133 -30.04 34.50 -48.09
N ARG A 1134 -29.60 33.64 -47.17
CA ARG A 1134 -30.20 32.31 -46.93
C ARG A 1134 -29.65 31.66 -45.64
N VAL A 1135 -30.51 30.88 -44.97
CA VAL A 1135 -30.12 29.87 -43.97
C VAL A 1135 -30.09 28.47 -44.61
N LEU A 1136 -29.13 27.61 -44.23
CA LEU A 1136 -29.05 26.23 -44.76
C LEU A 1136 -30.37 25.47 -44.51
N ALA A 1137 -30.83 24.72 -45.52
CA ALA A 1137 -32.08 23.97 -45.41
C ALA A 1137 -31.99 22.91 -44.30
N GLY A 1138 -32.99 22.91 -43.40
CA GLY A 1138 -33.04 22.01 -42.25
C GLY A 1138 -32.25 22.49 -41.03
N GLU A 1139 -31.72 23.71 -41.08
CA GLU A 1139 -31.03 24.36 -39.96
C GLU A 1139 -31.80 25.60 -39.50
N GLU A 1140 -31.74 25.92 -38.20
CA GLU A 1140 -32.35 27.11 -37.60
C GLU A 1140 -31.26 28.07 -37.11
N ALA A 1141 -31.33 29.33 -37.57
CA ALA A 1141 -30.53 30.45 -37.06
C ALA A 1141 -31.43 31.40 -36.26
N THR A 1142 -30.90 31.99 -35.20
CA THR A 1142 -31.60 33.01 -34.41
C THR A 1142 -31.45 34.36 -35.11
N LEU A 1143 -32.53 34.85 -35.71
CA LEU A 1143 -32.56 36.11 -36.45
C LEU A 1143 -33.53 37.07 -35.76
N SER A 1144 -33.05 38.21 -35.28
CA SER A 1144 -33.86 39.21 -34.59
C SER A 1144 -33.46 40.63 -34.98
N ASN A 1145 -34.41 41.56 -34.89
CA ASN A 1145 -34.17 42.99 -35.10
C ASN A 1145 -33.44 43.31 -36.42
N LEU A 1146 -33.79 42.61 -37.50
CA LEU A 1146 -33.22 42.84 -38.82
C LEU A 1146 -33.97 43.95 -39.55
N TYR A 1147 -33.25 44.94 -40.11
CA TYR A 1147 -33.83 46.06 -40.84
C TYR A 1147 -33.12 46.30 -42.18
N ALA A 1148 -33.84 46.88 -43.13
CA ALA A 1148 -33.26 47.30 -44.40
C ALA A 1148 -33.91 48.59 -44.88
N LEU A 1149 -33.11 49.49 -45.47
CA LEU A 1149 -33.62 50.73 -46.05
C LEU A 1149 -34.61 50.44 -47.18
N ASP A 1150 -35.69 51.21 -47.26
CA ASP A 1150 -36.69 51.15 -48.33
C ASP A 1150 -36.07 51.20 -49.75
N SER A 1151 -34.91 51.85 -49.89
CA SER A 1151 -34.14 51.93 -51.12
C SER A 1151 -33.33 50.68 -51.48
N VAL A 1152 -33.17 49.70 -50.58
CA VAL A 1152 -32.37 48.49 -50.84
C VAL A 1152 -33.10 47.61 -51.86
N ALA A 1153 -32.59 47.58 -53.09
CA ALA A 1153 -33.07 46.71 -54.14
C ALA A 1153 -32.33 45.36 -54.11
N ALA A 1154 -33.09 44.27 -53.92
CA ALA A 1154 -32.60 42.90 -54.05
C ALA A 1154 -33.23 42.24 -55.29
N ASP A 1155 -32.40 41.88 -56.28
CA ASP A 1155 -32.86 41.15 -57.48
C ASP A 1155 -32.91 39.63 -57.18
N ALA A 1156 -34.09 39.02 -57.18
CA ALA A 1156 -34.28 37.59 -56.86
C ALA A 1156 -35.12 36.84 -57.92
N THR A 1157 -34.82 35.56 -58.17
CA THR A 1157 -35.59 34.66 -59.07
C THR A 1157 -36.39 33.56 -58.35
N THR A 1158 -36.44 33.52 -57.02
CA THR A 1158 -37.29 32.54 -56.29
C THR A 1158 -37.66 33.05 -54.89
N VAL A 1159 -38.96 33.09 -54.58
CA VAL A 1159 -39.52 33.41 -53.25
C VAL A 1159 -39.93 32.11 -52.57
N GLU A 1160 -39.37 31.82 -51.39
CA GLU A 1160 -40.01 30.95 -50.39
C GLU A 1160 -40.68 31.88 -49.36
N PRO A 1161 -42.03 31.93 -49.31
CA PRO A 1161 -42.75 32.64 -48.28
C PRO A 1161 -43.00 31.68 -47.10
N ASP A 1162 -42.16 31.80 -46.06
CA ASP A 1162 -42.46 31.66 -44.62
C ASP A 1162 -41.26 31.12 -43.81
N ALA A 1163 -40.43 32.05 -43.31
CA ALA A 1163 -39.65 31.97 -42.07
C ALA A 1163 -39.18 33.41 -41.72
N SER A 1164 -40.01 34.16 -40.98
CA SER A 1164 -39.83 35.58 -40.67
C SER A 1164 -38.46 35.90 -40.03
N ASP A 1165 -37.61 36.78 -40.57
CA ASP A 1165 -37.66 37.50 -41.86
C ASP A 1165 -36.22 37.89 -42.25
N ILE A 1166 -35.54 37.03 -43.01
CA ILE A 1166 -34.17 37.25 -43.53
C ILE A 1166 -34.03 38.51 -44.41
N GLY A 1167 -35.15 39.09 -44.87
CA GLY A 1167 -35.20 40.34 -45.61
C GLY A 1167 -35.23 41.59 -44.74
N GLY A 1168 -35.45 41.46 -43.43
CA GLY A 1168 -35.55 42.55 -42.48
C GLY A 1168 -36.77 43.47 -42.68
N ALA A 1169 -37.21 44.09 -41.59
CA ALA A 1169 -38.25 45.10 -41.62
C ALA A 1169 -37.79 46.33 -42.42
N THR A 1170 -38.70 46.89 -43.21
CA THR A 1170 -38.39 48.08 -44.01
C THR A 1170 -38.39 49.33 -43.14
N VAL A 1171 -37.37 50.17 -43.28
CA VAL A 1171 -37.22 51.42 -42.55
C VAL A 1171 -36.77 52.53 -43.50
N THR A 1172 -37.18 53.77 -43.27
CA THR A 1172 -36.62 54.93 -43.96
C THR A 1172 -35.34 55.42 -43.24
N ARG A 1173 -34.56 56.31 -43.88
CA ARG A 1173 -33.36 56.88 -43.25
C ARG A 1173 -33.68 57.69 -41.98
N GLU A 1174 -34.82 58.36 -41.96
CA GLU A 1174 -35.27 59.16 -40.81
C GLU A 1174 -35.67 58.25 -39.64
N GLU A 1175 -36.48 57.22 -39.91
CA GLU A 1175 -36.89 56.24 -38.89
C GLU A 1175 -35.70 55.42 -38.35
N LEU A 1176 -34.67 55.19 -39.18
CA LEU A 1176 -33.49 54.44 -38.77
C LEU A 1176 -32.77 55.12 -37.60
N GLY A 1177 -32.58 56.44 -37.62
CA GLY A 1177 -31.88 57.16 -36.56
C GLY A 1177 -32.60 57.10 -35.21
N GLU A 1178 -33.93 57.08 -35.21
CA GLU A 1178 -34.74 56.94 -33.98
C GLU A 1178 -34.80 55.50 -33.47
N LEU A 1179 -34.70 54.53 -34.38
CA LEU A 1179 -34.83 53.11 -34.09
C LEU A 1179 -33.61 52.52 -33.40
N LEU A 1180 -32.40 52.84 -33.88
CA LEU A 1180 -31.15 52.17 -33.49
C LEU A 1180 -30.88 52.17 -31.96
N PRO A 1181 -31.07 53.26 -31.20
CA PRO A 1181 -30.88 53.23 -29.75
C PRO A 1181 -31.77 52.21 -29.04
N GLY A 1182 -32.99 52.00 -29.54
CA GLY A 1182 -33.93 51.00 -28.99
C GLY A 1182 -33.54 49.55 -29.30
N LEU A 1183 -32.60 49.33 -30.21
CA LEU A 1183 -32.04 48.02 -30.56
C LEU A 1183 -30.72 47.73 -29.84
N GLY A 1184 -30.36 48.55 -28.85
CA GLY A 1184 -29.14 48.39 -28.06
C GLY A 1184 -27.88 49.02 -28.68
N TRP A 1185 -28.00 49.81 -29.75
CA TRP A 1185 -26.88 50.58 -30.28
C TRP A 1185 -26.56 51.74 -29.33
N ASP A 1186 -25.34 51.77 -28.80
CA ASP A 1186 -24.93 52.79 -27.84
C ASP A 1186 -24.43 54.05 -28.54
N PHE A 1187 -25.27 55.10 -28.58
CA PHE A 1187 -24.92 56.42 -29.13
C PHE A 1187 -24.29 57.37 -28.10
N SER A 1188 -24.05 56.91 -26.87
CA SER A 1188 -23.36 57.71 -25.85
C SER A 1188 -21.84 57.50 -25.90
N GLU A 1189 -21.39 56.31 -26.32
CA GLU A 1189 -19.97 55.96 -26.35
C GLU A 1189 -19.53 55.40 -27.71
N VAL A 1190 -20.27 54.46 -28.31
CA VAL A 1190 -19.77 53.69 -29.47
C VAL A 1190 -20.11 54.32 -30.83
N TRP A 1191 -21.36 54.76 -30.99
CA TRP A 1191 -21.90 55.23 -32.25
C TRP A 1191 -22.20 56.74 -32.21
N GLN A 1192 -22.10 57.39 -33.36
CA GLN A 1192 -22.61 58.73 -33.60
C GLN A 1192 -23.46 58.75 -34.88
N TRP A 1193 -24.44 59.64 -34.94
CA TRP A 1193 -25.25 59.79 -36.15
C TRP A 1193 -24.63 60.81 -37.11
N ASP A 1194 -24.24 60.36 -38.30
CA ASP A 1194 -23.78 61.26 -39.35
C ASP A 1194 -24.99 61.81 -40.13
N ALA A 1195 -25.20 63.12 -40.02
CA ALA A 1195 -26.32 63.81 -40.65
C ALA A 1195 -26.20 63.92 -42.17
N ASP A 1196 -24.97 63.93 -42.70
CA ASP A 1196 -24.69 64.07 -44.14
C ASP A 1196 -24.80 62.72 -44.85
N LEU A 1197 -24.25 61.66 -44.25
CA LEU A 1197 -24.33 60.29 -44.74
C LEU A 1197 -25.68 59.63 -44.43
N GLN A 1198 -26.43 60.21 -43.48
CA GLN A 1198 -27.70 59.70 -42.95
C GLN A 1198 -27.60 58.22 -42.52
N ARG A 1199 -26.58 57.92 -41.70
CA ARG A 1199 -26.30 56.59 -41.14
C ARG A 1199 -25.44 56.71 -39.86
N PRO A 1200 -25.44 55.69 -38.99
CA PRO A 1200 -24.53 55.66 -37.84
C PRO A 1200 -23.08 55.47 -38.31
N THR A 1201 -22.13 56.13 -37.65
CA THR A 1201 -20.68 55.92 -37.79
C THR A 1201 -20.08 55.71 -36.40
N LEU A 1202 -18.88 55.12 -36.31
CA LEU A 1202 -18.24 54.92 -35.00
C LEU A 1202 -17.71 56.26 -34.46
N SER A 1203 -17.82 56.47 -33.15
CA SER A 1203 -17.42 57.71 -32.48
C SER A 1203 -15.91 57.92 -32.50
N ASP A 1204 -15.15 56.84 -32.27
CA ASP A 1204 -13.69 56.88 -32.13
C ASP A 1204 -12.95 56.79 -33.47
N THR A 1205 -13.59 56.23 -34.51
CA THR A 1205 -13.06 56.15 -35.88
C THR A 1205 -14.12 56.59 -36.91
N PRO A 1206 -14.53 57.87 -36.92
CA PRO A 1206 -15.54 58.34 -37.87
C PRO A 1206 -15.12 58.14 -39.32
N GLU A 1207 -16.10 57.84 -40.17
CA GLU A 1207 -15.93 57.92 -41.61
C GLU A 1207 -15.73 59.40 -42.02
N GLU A 1208 -14.50 59.80 -42.38
CA GLU A 1208 -14.25 61.13 -42.93
C GLU A 1208 -14.69 61.22 -44.41
N GLN A 1209 -15.24 62.37 -44.81
CA GLN A 1209 -15.63 62.63 -46.20
C GLN A 1209 -14.42 62.57 -47.15
N ALA A 1210 -14.44 61.67 -48.13
CA ALA A 1210 -13.50 61.65 -49.26
C ALA A 1210 -13.79 62.73 -50.30
#